data_AF-A0A970DZY5-F1
#
_entry.id   AF-A0A970DZY5-F1
#
_cell.length_a   1.000
_cell.length_b   1.000
_cell.length_c   1.000
_cell.angle_alpha   90.00
_cell.angle_beta   90.00
_cell.angle_gamma   90.00
#
_symmetry.space_group_name_H-M   'P 1'
#
loop_
_entity.id
_entity.type
_entity.pdbx_description
1 polymer ?
#
loop_
_entity_poly.entity_id
_entity_poly.type
_entity_poly.pdbx_seq_one_letter_code
_entity_poly.pdbx_strand_id
1 'polypeptide(L)'
;MMPLPDAHAAFVFALEREIEAVRSEDVSLSFTPTRLISSGYTNVYYGVVEDEFNMPDGMTVDITIAGKKYPAEVIASEDFSMVIATASRLTLHRQYLLSYNLAWLLEALKDWLTRIDPYDDRPIAQGVLSSCEEFHIRHYDLKKPLLPNNLNEYQERAVRQSLSTNLTFIWGPPGTGKSHTISQVIINLLANGKTVLFVSQSNVAVDIVAEKVVSSSAKEIRALMKQDRLLRAGYPTKESLLSIVPHNIVLKNAPDLAKYQQVLVEKKKELMRKIKEGAEIDVDIRIVSAMLDYITDLVQKQAKELEQRASFIATTLAKLSLSEDINSRTFDAVVVDEASMIGVPSVFAALTLARSHGVVAGDFFQLQPICRSQNARVQKWLGQSVFESAGIRDKVLMHRSDPRLVTLRRQYRMADEISGLANALFYGGILENALPDQRKLLPFRPEERLTLVDISGLTQCYTESDTKSRVNRRSAVFVSSVASLLSSNGYEVAIITPYRAQVREIRKNLTPDAQKKVQVSTVHKFQGSERDIIIFEIPDARPQRAPSILVSGSRETFLKSNSPTFALVNVALTRARSQIIVFADRNFLRSRLTDTSIVLTFIERIIALGTYMRADGTVTQGSRTYTAAASVETVDKPQPRSEPNTAKAREQLSCRKCGSATTVKSGYSFYLKCNDRRCGSNRTMRDEDLLALLLIKSPQCPDCGSPIWGEIVGQWPELYCTNCHRRLSRRDRDMLLLGSY
;
A
#
# COMPACT_ATOMS: atom_id res chain seq x y z
N MET A 1 -15.86 -20.41 -27.20
CA MET A 1 -15.23 -19.07 -27.05
C MET A 1 -16.29 -18.02 -27.36
N MET A 2 -16.43 -16.98 -26.51
CA MET A 2 -17.33 -15.86 -26.82
C MET A 2 -16.83 -15.12 -28.07
N PRO A 3 -17.68 -14.89 -29.10
CA PRO A 3 -17.30 -14.10 -30.26
C PRO A 3 -16.81 -12.70 -29.86
N LEU A 4 -15.78 -12.21 -30.54
CA LEU A 4 -15.17 -10.91 -30.23
C LEU A 4 -16.15 -9.73 -30.36
N PRO A 5 -17.05 -9.69 -31.37
CA PRO A 5 -18.08 -8.65 -31.44
C PRO A 5 -19.02 -8.64 -30.23
N ASP A 6 -19.40 -9.81 -29.72
CA ASP A 6 -20.29 -9.92 -28.56
C ASP A 6 -19.58 -9.46 -27.28
N ALA A 7 -18.31 -9.85 -27.11
CA ALA A 7 -17.50 -9.42 -25.98
C ALA A 7 -17.31 -7.89 -25.99
N HIS A 8 -16.99 -7.34 -27.16
CA HIS A 8 -16.80 -5.90 -27.36
C HIS A 8 -18.06 -5.11 -27.01
N ALA A 9 -19.21 -5.49 -27.57
CA ALA A 9 -20.49 -4.86 -27.25
C ALA A 9 -20.83 -4.94 -25.74
N ALA A 10 -20.50 -6.07 -25.10
CA ALA A 10 -20.72 -6.23 -23.67
C ALA A 10 -19.79 -5.33 -22.83
N PHE A 11 -18.54 -5.12 -23.24
CA PHE A 11 -17.60 -4.21 -22.57
C PHE A 11 -18.04 -2.76 -22.69
N VAL A 12 -18.40 -2.31 -23.89
CA VAL A 12 -18.87 -0.94 -24.13
C VAL A 12 -20.11 -0.66 -23.27
N PHE A 13 -21.09 -1.57 -23.28
CA PHE A 13 -22.27 -1.44 -22.44
C PHE A 13 -21.92 -1.36 -20.94
N ALA A 14 -21.03 -2.24 -20.45
CA ALA A 14 -20.63 -2.23 -19.04
C ALA A 14 -19.94 -0.90 -18.66
N LEU A 15 -19.05 -0.40 -19.52
CA LEU A 15 -18.39 0.88 -19.31
C LEU A 15 -19.38 2.04 -19.29
N GLU A 16 -20.36 2.08 -20.20
CA GLU A 16 -21.37 3.13 -20.21
C GLU A 16 -22.21 3.16 -18.92
N ARG A 17 -22.62 1.99 -18.42
CA ARG A 17 -23.37 1.89 -17.16
C ARG A 17 -22.53 2.28 -15.95
N GLU A 18 -21.23 1.96 -15.94
CA GLU A 18 -20.32 2.38 -14.86
C GLU A 18 -20.02 3.88 -14.93
N ILE A 19 -19.79 4.42 -16.13
CA ILE A 19 -19.63 5.86 -16.37
C ILE A 19 -20.85 6.61 -15.83
N GLU A 20 -22.06 6.16 -16.13
CA GLU A 20 -23.30 6.76 -15.60
C GLU A 20 -23.36 6.73 -14.07
N ALA A 21 -22.99 5.61 -13.45
CA ALA A 21 -22.98 5.44 -11.99
C ALA A 21 -21.90 6.29 -11.28
N VAL A 22 -20.82 6.64 -11.98
CA VAL A 22 -19.70 7.43 -11.44
C VAL A 22 -19.86 8.92 -11.75
N ARG A 23 -20.54 9.28 -12.84
CA ARG A 23 -20.70 10.68 -13.30
C ARG A 23 -21.41 11.59 -12.31
N SER A 24 -22.31 11.06 -11.48
CA SER A 24 -23.14 11.84 -10.55
C SER A 24 -22.40 12.35 -9.31
N GLU A 25 -21.14 11.99 -9.11
CA GLU A 25 -20.35 12.41 -7.96
C GLU A 25 -19.05 13.06 -8.41
N ASP A 26 -19.06 14.39 -8.52
CA ASP A 26 -17.83 15.18 -8.48
C ASP A 26 -17.16 14.85 -7.15
N VAL A 27 -16.09 14.06 -7.18
CA VAL A 27 -15.34 13.77 -5.97
C VAL A 27 -14.53 15.01 -5.69
N SER A 28 -14.75 15.59 -4.52
CA SER A 28 -14.00 16.74 -4.07
C SER A 28 -12.96 16.33 -3.04
N LEU A 29 -11.77 16.91 -3.13
CA LEU A 29 -10.70 16.68 -2.18
C LEU A 29 -10.04 18.01 -1.81
N SER A 30 -9.69 18.15 -0.54
CA SER A 30 -8.92 19.30 -0.08
C SER A 30 -7.45 19.09 -0.38
N PHE A 31 -6.84 19.98 -1.16
CA PHE A 31 -5.41 20.02 -1.48
C PHE A 31 -4.77 21.28 -0.91
N THR A 32 -3.67 21.09 -0.18
CA THR A 32 -2.89 22.16 0.44
C THR A 32 -1.47 22.10 -0.13
N PRO A 33 -1.11 22.94 -1.12
CA PRO A 33 0.25 23.00 -1.64
C PRO A 33 1.22 23.40 -0.52
N THR A 34 2.25 22.59 -0.28
CA THR A 34 3.26 22.83 0.76
C THR A 34 4.59 23.25 0.17
N ARG A 35 4.86 22.87 -1.09
CA ARG A 35 6.09 23.23 -1.80
C ARG A 35 5.81 23.45 -3.27
N LEU A 36 6.33 24.55 -3.81
CA LEU A 36 6.41 24.75 -5.27
C LEU A 36 7.64 23.99 -5.77
N ILE A 37 7.44 22.95 -6.58
CA ILE A 37 8.53 22.14 -7.14
C ILE A 37 9.17 22.85 -8.33
N SER A 38 8.33 23.32 -9.25
CA SER A 38 8.76 24.02 -10.46
C SER A 38 7.72 25.07 -10.81
N SER A 39 8.14 26.20 -11.39
CA SER A 39 7.22 27.26 -11.84
C SER A 39 7.52 27.62 -13.28
N GLY A 40 6.54 27.43 -14.17
CA GLY A 40 6.64 27.68 -15.61
C GLY A 40 5.29 28.05 -16.23
N TYR A 41 4.95 27.49 -17.40
CA TYR A 41 3.59 27.58 -17.99
C TYR A 41 2.54 26.97 -17.07
N THR A 42 2.81 25.76 -16.62
CA THR A 42 2.17 25.15 -15.47
C THR A 42 3.08 25.28 -14.26
N ASN A 43 2.51 25.66 -13.13
CA ASN A 43 3.16 25.61 -11.83
C ASN A 43 2.97 24.20 -11.27
N VAL A 44 4.08 23.56 -10.90
CA VAL A 44 4.10 22.22 -10.32
C VAL A 44 4.18 22.36 -8.80
N TYR A 45 3.11 22.00 -8.12
CA TYR A 45 3.00 22.05 -6.68
C TYR A 45 3.04 20.66 -6.09
N TYR A 46 3.93 20.45 -5.12
CA TYR A 46 3.78 19.40 -4.13
C TYR A 46 2.87 19.93 -3.02
N GLY A 47 1.87 19.15 -2.65
CA GLY A 47 0.97 19.47 -1.57
C GLY A 47 0.50 18.25 -0.84
N VAL A 48 -0.20 18.49 0.25
CA VAL A 48 -0.85 17.46 1.04
C VAL A 48 -2.35 17.51 0.82
N VAL A 49 -3.01 16.37 0.87
CA VAL A 49 -4.47 16.27 0.78
C VAL A 49 -5.05 15.83 2.10
N GLU A 50 -6.27 16.26 2.45
CA GLU A 50 -6.90 15.85 3.72
C GLU A 50 -7.41 14.41 3.69
N ASP A 51 -7.85 13.98 2.51
CA ASP A 51 -8.36 12.65 2.27
C ASP A 51 -7.36 11.81 1.49
N GLU A 52 -7.21 10.58 1.96
CA GLU A 52 -6.30 9.60 1.37
C GLU A 52 -6.83 9.18 -0.02
N PHE A 53 -6.25 9.75 -1.09
CA PHE A 53 -6.68 9.54 -2.48
C PHE A 53 -5.50 9.26 -3.43
N ASN A 54 -5.63 8.28 -4.35
CA ASN A 54 -4.64 8.02 -5.40
C ASN A 54 -5.31 8.33 -6.73
N MET A 55 -4.96 9.48 -7.31
CA MET A 55 -5.37 9.82 -8.66
C MET A 55 -4.42 9.20 -9.66
N PRO A 56 -4.92 8.69 -10.79
CA PRO A 56 -4.05 8.30 -11.90
C PRO A 56 -3.24 9.50 -12.39
N ASP A 57 -1.96 9.28 -12.71
CA ASP A 57 -1.13 10.33 -13.32
C ASP A 57 -1.69 10.72 -14.68
N GLY A 58 -1.60 12.01 -15.00
CA GLY A 58 -2.21 12.60 -16.19
C GLY A 58 -3.71 12.88 -16.04
N MET A 59 -4.31 12.59 -14.87
CA MET A 59 -5.70 12.93 -14.60
C MET A 59 -5.87 14.45 -14.53
N THR A 60 -6.81 14.98 -15.31
CA THR A 60 -7.25 16.37 -15.18
C THR A 60 -8.21 16.50 -14.00
N VAL A 61 -7.94 17.45 -13.12
CA VAL A 61 -8.76 17.84 -11.96
C VAL A 61 -9.01 19.34 -12.02
N ASP A 62 -10.13 19.78 -11.46
CA ASP A 62 -10.49 21.19 -11.38
C ASP A 62 -10.20 21.74 -9.99
N ILE A 63 -9.29 22.71 -9.91
CA ILE A 63 -9.03 23.48 -8.70
C ILE A 63 -10.06 24.60 -8.58
N THR A 64 -10.77 24.66 -7.45
CA THR A 64 -11.69 25.75 -7.15
C THR A 64 -10.97 26.91 -6.49
N ILE A 65 -10.95 28.08 -7.13
CA ILE A 65 -10.36 29.33 -6.62
C ILE A 65 -11.42 30.43 -6.70
N ALA A 66 -11.79 31.01 -5.57
CA ALA A 66 -12.83 32.04 -5.46
C ALA A 66 -14.16 31.67 -6.19
N GLY A 67 -14.56 30.40 -6.08
CA GLY A 67 -15.80 29.88 -6.70
C GLY A 67 -15.69 29.53 -8.18
N LYS A 68 -14.54 29.75 -8.84
CA LYS A 68 -14.29 29.35 -10.23
C LYS A 68 -13.40 28.10 -10.30
N LYS A 69 -13.71 27.19 -11.24
CA LYS A 69 -12.93 25.97 -11.50
C LYS A 69 -11.80 26.25 -12.51
N TYR A 70 -10.61 25.74 -12.23
CA TYR A 70 -9.43 25.85 -13.09
C TYR A 70 -8.77 24.50 -13.27
N PRO A 71 -8.39 24.10 -14.50
CA PRO A 71 -7.81 22.79 -14.73
C PRO A 71 -6.41 22.66 -14.11
N ALA A 72 -6.11 21.45 -13.67
CA ALA A 72 -4.83 21.00 -13.18
C ALA A 72 -4.62 19.55 -13.59
N GLU A 73 -3.40 19.18 -13.95
CA GLU A 73 -3.03 17.80 -14.21
C GLU A 73 -2.40 17.22 -12.94
N VAL A 74 -2.83 16.04 -12.54
CA VAL A 74 -2.16 15.29 -11.49
C VAL A 74 -0.92 14.64 -12.08
N ILE A 75 0.23 15.09 -11.63
CA ILE A 75 1.53 14.57 -12.05
C ILE A 75 1.85 13.28 -11.29
N ALA A 76 1.57 13.27 -9.99
CA ALA A 76 1.73 12.11 -9.12
C ALA A 76 0.81 12.26 -7.90
N SER A 77 0.33 11.13 -7.35
CA SER A 77 -0.45 11.11 -6.12
C SER A 77 -0.06 9.89 -5.29
N GLU A 78 0.36 10.11 -4.04
CA GLU A 78 0.75 9.04 -3.11
C GLU A 78 0.28 9.37 -1.70
N ASP A 79 -0.43 8.44 -1.06
CA ASP A 79 -0.94 8.59 0.31
C ASP A 79 -1.79 9.86 0.52
N PHE A 80 -1.19 10.88 1.15
CA PHE A 80 -1.76 12.19 1.46
C PHE A 80 -0.97 13.29 0.78
N SER A 81 -0.16 12.95 -0.21
CA SER A 81 0.72 13.85 -0.92
C SER A 81 0.40 13.78 -2.41
N MET A 82 0.39 14.93 -3.05
CA MET A 82 0.03 15.06 -4.44
C MET A 82 0.92 16.09 -5.10
N VAL A 83 1.35 15.77 -6.31
CA VAL A 83 2.02 16.68 -7.21
C VAL A 83 1.02 17.02 -8.32
N ILE A 84 0.68 18.29 -8.44
CA ILE A 84 -0.20 18.79 -9.50
C ILE A 84 0.52 19.84 -10.34
N ALA A 85 0.28 19.83 -11.64
CA ALA A 85 0.69 20.87 -12.56
C ALA A 85 -0.54 21.70 -12.96
N THR A 86 -0.51 23.00 -12.74
CA THR A 86 -1.65 23.88 -13.05
C THR A 86 -1.19 25.26 -13.50
N ALA A 87 -1.87 25.84 -14.47
CA ALA A 87 -1.61 27.22 -14.90
C ALA A 87 -1.94 28.23 -13.78
N SER A 88 -2.86 27.86 -12.88
CA SER A 88 -3.28 28.70 -11.76
C SER A 88 -2.20 28.84 -10.70
N ARG A 89 -2.01 30.06 -10.17
CA ARG A 89 -1.06 30.27 -9.07
C ARG A 89 -1.73 29.97 -7.74
N LEU A 90 -1.21 28.96 -7.05
CA LEU A 90 -1.63 28.58 -5.71
C LEU A 90 -0.73 29.22 -4.65
N THR A 91 -1.35 29.62 -3.53
CA THR A 91 -0.69 30.11 -2.31
C THR A 91 -0.32 28.91 -1.45
N LEU A 92 0.95 28.80 -1.05
CA LEU A 92 1.39 27.72 -0.19
C LEU A 92 0.66 27.76 1.16
N HIS A 93 0.41 26.59 1.73
CA HIS A 93 -0.30 26.36 3.00
C HIS A 93 -1.75 26.86 3.04
N ARG A 94 -2.30 27.29 1.90
CA ARG A 94 -3.73 27.56 1.74
C ARG A 94 -4.41 26.32 1.21
N GLN A 95 -5.56 25.98 1.75
CA GLN A 95 -6.37 24.85 1.29
C GLN A 95 -7.18 25.24 0.05
N TYR A 96 -7.19 24.34 -0.94
CA TYR A 96 -7.94 24.42 -2.19
C TYR A 96 -8.81 23.19 -2.34
N LEU A 97 -9.97 23.32 -2.98
CA LEU A 97 -10.81 22.17 -3.32
C LEU A 97 -10.48 21.72 -4.74
N LEU A 98 -10.04 20.47 -4.91
CA LEU A 98 -9.97 19.84 -6.23
C LEU A 98 -11.25 19.03 -6.46
N SER A 99 -11.91 19.22 -7.59
CA SER A 99 -13.02 18.38 -8.04
C SER A 99 -12.62 17.59 -9.27
N TYR A 100 -13.01 16.34 -9.37
CA TYR A 100 -12.67 15.50 -10.52
C TYR A 100 -13.70 14.41 -10.73
N ASN A 101 -13.73 13.89 -11.97
CA ASN A 101 -14.67 12.86 -12.37
C ASN A 101 -13.90 11.64 -12.89
N LEU A 102 -14.05 10.50 -12.21
CA LEU A 102 -13.44 9.23 -12.62
C LEU A 102 -14.02 8.68 -13.93
N ALA A 103 -15.18 9.19 -14.38
CA ALA A 103 -15.80 8.80 -15.65
C ALA A 103 -14.86 9.01 -16.84
N TRP A 104 -14.03 10.05 -16.84
CA TRP A 104 -13.16 10.36 -17.97
C TRP A 104 -12.17 9.25 -18.31
N LEU A 105 -11.60 8.56 -17.31
CA LEU A 105 -10.70 7.44 -17.57
C LEU A 105 -11.45 6.24 -18.19
N LEU A 106 -12.67 6.00 -17.73
CA LEU A 106 -13.54 4.96 -18.29
C LEU A 106 -13.99 5.32 -19.70
N GLU A 107 -14.22 6.60 -19.99
CA GLU A 107 -14.50 7.13 -21.32
C GLU A 107 -13.31 6.92 -22.25
N ALA A 108 -12.09 7.26 -21.84
CA ALA A 108 -10.89 7.00 -22.64
C ALA A 108 -10.70 5.51 -22.96
N LEU A 109 -10.96 4.61 -22.00
CA LEU A 109 -10.94 3.17 -22.25
C LEU A 109 -12.06 2.73 -23.21
N LYS A 110 -13.26 3.29 -23.07
CA LYS A 110 -14.39 3.02 -23.97
C LYS A 110 -14.08 3.47 -25.40
N ASP A 111 -13.52 4.66 -25.56
CA ASP A 111 -13.14 5.21 -26.85
C ASP A 111 -12.05 4.37 -27.50
N TRP A 112 -11.04 3.95 -26.73
CA TRP A 112 -10.02 3.02 -27.21
C TRP A 112 -10.63 1.68 -27.65
N LEU A 113 -11.47 1.05 -26.82
CA LEU A 113 -12.15 -0.19 -27.20
C LEU A 113 -12.95 -0.02 -28.49
N THR A 114 -13.69 1.09 -28.63
CA THR A 114 -14.51 1.37 -29.82
C THR A 114 -13.68 1.49 -31.10
N ARG A 115 -12.40 1.86 -31.00
CA ARG A 115 -11.47 1.87 -32.15
C ARG A 115 -10.91 0.49 -32.52
N ILE A 116 -11.01 -0.50 -31.64
CA ILE A 116 -10.57 -1.87 -31.95
C ILE A 116 -11.59 -2.48 -32.89
N ASP A 117 -11.13 -2.94 -34.05
CA ASP A 117 -11.98 -3.70 -34.97
C ASP A 117 -12.39 -5.03 -34.30
N PRO A 118 -13.69 -5.24 -34.02
CA PRO A 118 -14.17 -6.45 -33.36
C PRO A 118 -14.10 -7.69 -34.25
N TYR A 119 -13.78 -7.56 -35.53
CA TYR A 119 -13.63 -8.67 -36.47
C TYR A 119 -12.17 -9.10 -36.69
N ASP A 120 -11.20 -8.31 -36.21
CA ASP A 120 -9.80 -8.70 -36.21
C ASP A 120 -9.56 -9.90 -35.28
N ASP A 121 -8.83 -10.90 -35.74
CA ASP A 121 -8.42 -12.03 -34.89
C ASP A 121 -7.41 -11.56 -33.84
N ARG A 122 -7.80 -11.63 -32.56
CA ARG A 122 -6.99 -11.24 -31.41
C ARG A 122 -6.88 -12.41 -30.43
N PRO A 123 -6.20 -13.52 -30.81
CA PRO A 123 -6.29 -14.77 -30.06
C PRO A 123 -5.76 -14.62 -28.63
N ILE A 124 -4.69 -13.86 -28.41
CA ILE A 124 -4.12 -13.62 -27.07
C ILE A 124 -5.13 -12.89 -26.16
N ALA A 125 -5.81 -11.86 -26.68
CA ALA A 125 -6.81 -11.10 -25.91
C ALA A 125 -8.09 -11.92 -25.67
N GLN A 126 -8.54 -12.70 -26.66
CA GLN A 126 -9.67 -13.63 -26.49
C GLN A 126 -9.39 -14.73 -25.46
N GLY A 127 -8.12 -15.11 -25.32
CA GLY A 127 -7.66 -16.09 -24.33
C GLY A 127 -7.92 -15.70 -22.88
N VAL A 128 -8.30 -14.44 -22.59
CA VAL A 128 -8.71 -14.02 -21.24
C VAL A 128 -10.23 -14.02 -21.01
N LEU A 129 -11.01 -14.36 -22.03
CA LEU A 129 -12.49 -14.38 -22.00
C LEU A 129 -13.08 -15.79 -21.89
N SER A 130 -12.23 -16.81 -21.96
CA SER A 130 -12.64 -18.22 -22.05
C SER A 130 -11.69 -19.15 -21.31
N SER A 131 -12.18 -20.36 -21.02
CA SER A 131 -11.39 -21.42 -20.41
C SER A 131 -10.36 -21.98 -21.40
N CYS A 132 -9.34 -22.69 -20.89
CA CYS A 132 -8.24 -23.15 -21.74
C CYS A 132 -8.66 -24.15 -22.82
N GLU A 133 -9.76 -24.89 -22.62
CA GLU A 133 -10.29 -25.85 -23.59
C GLU A 133 -10.67 -25.19 -24.91
N GLU A 134 -11.02 -23.90 -24.86
CA GLU A 134 -11.39 -23.12 -26.02
C GLU A 134 -10.19 -22.36 -26.62
N PHE A 135 -9.03 -22.34 -25.95
CA PHE A 135 -7.88 -21.54 -26.33
C PHE A 135 -6.76 -22.38 -26.97
N HIS A 136 -6.35 -22.01 -28.18
CA HIS A 136 -5.22 -22.65 -28.84
C HIS A 136 -3.88 -22.08 -28.36
N ILE A 137 -3.13 -22.90 -27.61
CA ILE A 137 -1.78 -22.56 -27.16
C ILE A 137 -0.82 -22.71 -28.33
N ARG A 138 -0.18 -21.61 -28.71
CA ARG A 138 0.91 -21.62 -29.69
C ARG A 138 2.23 -21.76 -28.95
N HIS A 139 3.10 -22.65 -29.45
CA HIS A 139 4.45 -22.83 -28.94
C HIS A 139 5.47 -22.10 -29.82
N TYR A 140 6.42 -21.43 -29.20
CA TYR A 140 7.50 -20.70 -29.86
C TYR A 140 8.85 -21.34 -29.55
N ASP A 141 9.75 -21.33 -30.53
CA ASP A 141 11.11 -21.81 -30.35
C ASP A 141 11.87 -20.94 -29.35
N LEU A 142 12.25 -21.55 -28.23
CA LEU A 142 13.04 -20.91 -27.19
C LEU A 142 14.51 -20.85 -27.61
N LYS A 143 15.03 -19.64 -27.84
CA LYS A 143 16.46 -19.40 -27.61
C LYS A 143 16.74 -19.58 -26.11
N LYS A 144 17.91 -20.14 -25.77
CA LYS A 144 18.28 -20.45 -24.39
C LYS A 144 18.07 -19.21 -23.50
N PRO A 145 17.24 -19.27 -22.45
CA PRO A 145 16.93 -18.11 -21.64
C PRO A 145 18.16 -17.65 -20.84
N LEU A 146 18.32 -16.34 -20.75
CA LEU A 146 19.22 -15.64 -19.83
C LEU A 146 18.64 -15.74 -18.42
N LEU A 147 18.84 -16.89 -17.78
CA LEU A 147 18.39 -17.12 -16.42
C LEU A 147 19.54 -16.78 -15.47
N PRO A 148 19.37 -15.81 -14.55
CA PRO A 148 20.34 -15.61 -13.49
C PRO A 148 20.29 -16.79 -12.51
N ASN A 149 21.43 -17.09 -11.87
CA ASN A 149 21.58 -18.24 -10.97
C ASN A 149 20.69 -18.19 -9.70
N ASN A 150 19.98 -17.10 -9.47
CA ASN A 150 19.20 -16.86 -8.25
C ASN A 150 17.68 -17.02 -8.43
N LEU A 151 17.20 -17.48 -9.59
CA LEU A 151 15.80 -17.88 -9.75
C LEU A 151 15.56 -19.26 -9.13
N ASN A 152 14.44 -19.40 -8.44
CA ASN A 152 13.94 -20.72 -8.07
C ASN A 152 13.18 -21.38 -9.23
N GLU A 153 12.90 -22.67 -9.10
CA GLU A 153 12.26 -23.51 -10.10
C GLU A 153 10.89 -23.00 -10.57
N TYR A 154 10.11 -22.37 -9.70
CA TYR A 154 8.79 -21.82 -10.05
C TYR A 154 8.93 -20.54 -10.88
N GLN A 155 9.89 -19.70 -10.54
CA GLN A 155 10.18 -18.47 -11.28
C GLN A 155 10.82 -18.78 -12.62
N GLU A 156 11.74 -19.74 -12.67
CA GLU A 156 12.32 -20.24 -13.92
C GLU A 156 11.24 -20.82 -14.85
N ARG A 157 10.34 -21.64 -14.32
CA ARG A 157 9.19 -22.16 -15.08
C ARG A 157 8.33 -21.04 -15.64
N ALA A 158 8.04 -20.01 -14.85
CA ALA A 158 7.27 -18.85 -15.31
C ALA A 158 7.98 -18.11 -16.45
N VAL A 159 9.30 -17.91 -16.35
CA VAL A 159 10.11 -17.29 -17.41
C VAL A 159 10.08 -18.14 -18.68
N ARG A 160 10.38 -19.44 -18.58
CA ARG A 160 10.38 -20.35 -19.74
C ARG A 160 9.01 -20.42 -20.42
N GLN A 161 7.95 -20.57 -19.64
CA GLN A 161 6.60 -20.66 -20.18
C GLN A 161 6.21 -19.36 -20.91
N SER A 162 6.45 -18.19 -20.30
CA SER A 162 6.15 -16.89 -20.91
C SER A 162 6.89 -16.64 -22.23
N LEU A 163 8.09 -17.19 -22.39
CA LEU A 163 8.87 -17.10 -23.63
C LEU A 163 8.40 -18.11 -24.69
N SER A 164 7.82 -19.23 -24.27
CA SER A 164 7.47 -20.35 -25.14
C SER A 164 6.02 -20.38 -25.58
N THR A 165 5.12 -19.65 -24.93
CA THR A 165 3.69 -19.68 -25.24
C THR A 165 3.14 -18.30 -25.57
N ASN A 166 1.96 -18.30 -26.21
CA ASN A 166 1.26 -17.07 -26.60
C ASN A 166 0.49 -16.38 -25.48
N LEU A 167 0.08 -17.12 -24.44
CA LEU A 167 -0.56 -16.55 -23.26
C LEU A 167 -0.11 -17.30 -22.01
N THR A 168 0.42 -16.58 -21.04
CA THR A 168 0.81 -17.11 -19.73
C THR A 168 0.18 -16.30 -18.61
N PHE A 169 -0.47 -16.97 -17.68
CA PHE A 169 -0.90 -16.41 -16.42
C PHE A 169 0.10 -16.77 -15.32
N ILE A 170 0.53 -15.77 -14.57
CA ILE A 170 1.41 -15.96 -13.41
C ILE A 170 0.60 -15.63 -12.16
N TRP A 171 0.25 -16.66 -11.39
CA TRP A 171 -0.27 -16.47 -10.05
C TRP A 171 0.89 -16.34 -9.09
N GLY A 172 1.07 -15.12 -8.57
CA GLY A 172 2.14 -14.78 -7.64
C GLY A 172 1.59 -14.31 -6.31
N PRO A 173 1.37 -15.23 -5.35
CA PRO A 173 1.07 -14.90 -3.96
C PRO A 173 2.10 -13.93 -3.32
N PRO A 174 1.79 -13.32 -2.17
CA PRO A 174 2.64 -12.33 -1.52
C PRO A 174 4.03 -12.88 -1.20
N GLY A 175 5.05 -12.06 -1.42
CA GLY A 175 6.44 -12.42 -1.12
C GLY A 175 7.08 -13.41 -2.09
N THR A 176 6.38 -13.92 -3.11
CA THR A 176 6.91 -14.95 -4.03
C THR A 176 7.87 -14.43 -5.13
N GLY A 177 8.16 -13.13 -5.11
CA GLY A 177 9.04 -12.50 -6.11
C GLY A 177 8.37 -12.31 -7.48
N LYS A 178 7.04 -12.13 -7.53
CA LYS A 178 6.28 -11.87 -8.77
C LYS A 178 6.92 -10.77 -9.64
N SER A 179 7.13 -9.58 -9.10
CA SER A 179 7.74 -8.47 -9.86
C SER A 179 9.18 -8.77 -10.30
N HIS A 180 9.94 -9.57 -9.54
CA HIS A 180 11.27 -10.03 -9.97
C HIS A 180 11.16 -11.00 -11.16
N THR A 181 10.22 -11.94 -11.10
CA THR A 181 9.94 -12.90 -12.17
C THR A 181 9.50 -12.19 -13.45
N ILE A 182 8.59 -11.23 -13.34
CA ILE A 182 8.14 -10.38 -14.44
C ILE A 182 9.32 -9.62 -15.09
N SER A 183 10.20 -9.02 -14.28
CA SER A 183 11.40 -8.37 -14.83
C SER A 183 12.28 -9.35 -15.60
N GLN A 184 12.44 -10.59 -15.15
CA GLN A 184 13.21 -11.61 -15.89
C GLN A 184 12.53 -12.03 -17.19
N VAL A 185 11.21 -12.16 -17.22
CA VAL A 185 10.44 -12.37 -18.46
C VAL A 185 10.74 -11.25 -19.46
N ILE A 186 10.62 -9.99 -19.02
CA ILE A 186 10.86 -8.81 -19.87
C ILE A 186 12.31 -8.76 -20.38
N ILE A 187 13.29 -8.96 -19.50
CA ILE A 187 14.72 -8.98 -19.85
C ILE A 187 15.00 -10.04 -20.92
N ASN A 188 14.45 -11.24 -20.76
CA ASN A 188 14.64 -12.33 -21.72
C ASN A 188 13.97 -12.05 -23.07
N LEU A 189 12.78 -11.46 -23.09
CA LEU A 189 12.12 -11.05 -24.33
C LEU A 189 12.95 -9.99 -25.07
N LEU A 190 13.36 -8.93 -24.37
CA LEU A 190 14.18 -7.84 -24.93
C LEU A 190 15.53 -8.35 -25.45
N ALA A 191 16.19 -9.24 -24.71
CA ALA A 191 17.45 -9.85 -25.15
C ALA A 191 17.30 -10.72 -26.40
N ASN A 192 16.10 -11.27 -26.64
CA ASN A 192 15.75 -11.97 -27.88
C ASN A 192 15.28 -11.02 -29.00
N GLY A 193 15.50 -9.71 -28.86
CA GLY A 193 15.16 -8.69 -29.84
C GLY A 193 13.66 -8.39 -29.94
N LYS A 194 12.86 -8.84 -28.96
CA LYS A 194 11.42 -8.58 -28.92
C LYS A 194 11.12 -7.20 -28.36
N THR A 195 10.05 -6.58 -28.84
CA THR A 195 9.47 -5.36 -28.27
C THR A 195 8.48 -5.71 -27.16
N VAL A 196 8.52 -4.98 -26.04
CA VAL A 196 7.74 -5.30 -24.85
C VAL A 196 7.03 -4.06 -24.31
N LEU A 197 5.71 -4.17 -24.12
CA LEU A 197 4.92 -3.23 -23.32
C LEU A 197 4.67 -3.83 -21.95
N PHE A 198 5.10 -3.15 -20.89
CA PHE A 198 4.78 -3.49 -19.51
C PHE A 198 3.79 -2.49 -18.92
N VAL A 199 2.68 -3.02 -18.40
CA VAL A 199 1.60 -2.22 -17.83
C VAL A 199 1.21 -2.72 -16.45
N SER A 200 0.83 -1.80 -15.57
CA SER A 200 0.27 -2.10 -14.25
C SER A 200 -0.76 -1.04 -13.85
N GLN A 201 -1.49 -1.30 -12.76
CA GLN A 201 -2.48 -0.37 -12.20
C GLN A 201 -1.82 0.85 -11.53
N SER A 202 -0.63 0.66 -10.92
CA SER A 202 0.01 1.67 -10.07
C SER A 202 1.43 2.05 -10.54
N ASN A 203 1.82 3.33 -10.38
CA ASN A 203 3.17 3.79 -10.70
C ASN A 203 4.26 3.06 -9.91
N VAL A 204 4.00 2.75 -8.64
CA VAL A 204 4.95 2.02 -7.79
C VAL A 204 5.28 0.65 -8.40
N ALA A 205 4.27 -0.09 -8.86
CA ALA A 205 4.48 -1.37 -9.53
C ALA A 205 5.23 -1.19 -10.87
N VAL A 206 4.86 -0.16 -11.65
CA VAL A 206 5.57 0.17 -12.90
C VAL A 206 7.05 0.42 -12.66
N ASP A 207 7.35 1.25 -11.67
CA ASP A 207 8.71 1.70 -11.36
C ASP A 207 9.59 0.58 -10.79
N ILE A 208 9.04 -0.29 -9.94
CA ILE A 208 9.77 -1.45 -9.42
C ILE A 208 10.25 -2.36 -10.56
N VAL A 209 9.40 -2.63 -11.54
CA VAL A 209 9.78 -3.49 -12.68
C VAL A 209 10.68 -2.75 -13.65
N ALA A 210 10.37 -1.49 -13.99
CA ALA A 210 11.19 -0.66 -14.86
C ALA A 210 12.62 -0.54 -14.34
N GLU A 211 12.81 -0.29 -13.04
CA GLU A 211 14.11 -0.17 -12.40
C GLU A 211 14.92 -1.47 -12.51
N LYS A 212 14.29 -2.62 -12.25
CA LYS A 212 14.93 -3.94 -12.41
C LYS A 212 15.33 -4.25 -13.84
N VAL A 213 14.53 -3.80 -14.83
CA VAL A 213 14.85 -3.98 -16.25
C VAL A 213 16.06 -3.11 -16.60
N VAL A 214 16.03 -1.80 -16.31
CA VAL A 214 17.12 -0.89 -16.70
C VAL A 214 18.42 -1.12 -15.93
N SER A 215 18.35 -1.65 -14.70
CA SER A 215 19.53 -2.03 -13.92
C SER A 215 20.14 -3.39 -14.30
N SER A 216 19.54 -4.10 -15.26
CA SER A 216 20.05 -5.40 -15.72
C SER A 216 21.46 -5.30 -16.30
N SER A 217 22.32 -6.25 -15.92
CA SER A 217 23.70 -6.35 -16.43
C SER A 217 23.78 -6.98 -17.83
N ALA A 218 22.67 -7.49 -18.37
CA ALA A 218 22.58 -8.07 -19.71
C ALA A 218 23.08 -7.07 -20.77
N LYS A 219 23.90 -7.57 -21.71
CA LYS A 219 24.57 -6.74 -22.72
C LYS A 219 23.55 -6.06 -23.64
N GLU A 220 22.51 -6.78 -24.00
CA GLU A 220 21.42 -6.36 -24.87
C GLU A 220 20.64 -5.21 -24.24
N ILE A 221 20.33 -5.31 -22.95
CA ILE A 221 19.60 -4.26 -22.22
C ILE A 221 20.44 -2.99 -22.11
N ARG A 222 21.73 -3.12 -21.79
CA ARG A 222 22.66 -1.97 -21.77
C ARG A 222 22.79 -1.31 -23.14
N ALA A 223 22.76 -2.08 -24.23
CA ALA A 223 22.76 -1.54 -25.58
C ALA A 223 21.48 -0.75 -25.88
N LEU A 224 20.30 -1.29 -25.53
CA LEU A 224 19.03 -0.60 -25.70
C LEU A 224 18.95 0.69 -24.87
N MET A 225 19.49 0.67 -23.64
CA MET A 225 19.55 1.86 -22.78
C MET A 225 20.41 2.97 -23.40
N LYS A 226 21.56 2.64 -24.00
CA LYS A 226 22.41 3.63 -24.71
C LYS A 226 21.77 4.20 -25.96
N GLN A 227 20.78 3.52 -26.52
CA GLN A 227 20.03 3.93 -27.71
C GLN A 227 18.72 4.64 -27.37
N ASP A 228 18.46 4.94 -26.08
CA ASP A 228 17.22 5.53 -25.59
C ASP A 228 15.97 4.72 -26.00
N ARG A 229 16.07 3.39 -26.03
CA ARG A 229 14.98 2.47 -26.44
C ARG A 229 14.23 1.83 -25.27
N LEU A 230 14.61 2.16 -24.04
CA LEU A 230 13.92 1.74 -22.82
C LEU A 230 13.24 2.97 -22.23
N LEU A 231 11.91 2.98 -22.16
CA LEU A 231 11.14 4.14 -21.74
C LEU A 231 10.25 3.85 -20.54
N ARG A 232 10.12 4.85 -19.68
CA ARG A 232 9.06 4.96 -18.66
C ARG A 232 8.11 6.09 -19.08
N ALA A 233 6.94 5.73 -19.57
CA ALA A 233 5.91 6.71 -19.97
C ALA A 233 5.04 7.08 -18.76
N GLY A 234 4.86 8.38 -18.51
CA GLY A 234 4.33 8.91 -17.24
C GLY A 234 5.44 9.33 -16.27
N TYR A 235 5.07 9.84 -15.10
CA TYR A 235 6.03 10.34 -14.11
C TYR A 235 6.41 9.24 -13.12
N PRO A 236 7.70 8.91 -12.96
CA PRO A 236 8.12 7.93 -11.97
C PRO A 236 8.09 8.53 -10.56
N THR A 237 7.78 7.71 -9.57
CA THR A 237 8.00 8.00 -8.15
C THR A 237 9.47 7.86 -7.76
N LYS A 238 10.25 7.07 -8.52
CA LYS A 238 11.69 6.88 -8.31
C LYS A 238 12.55 7.78 -9.19
N GLU A 239 13.45 8.52 -8.54
CA GLU A 239 14.39 9.43 -9.22
C GLU A 239 15.32 8.71 -10.22
N SER A 240 15.69 7.46 -9.91
CA SER A 240 16.53 6.60 -10.78
C SER A 240 15.97 6.41 -12.20
N LEU A 241 14.65 6.55 -12.36
CA LEU A 241 13.95 6.36 -13.63
C LEU A 241 13.77 7.64 -14.43
N LEU A 242 14.08 8.82 -13.87
CA LEU A 242 13.94 10.09 -14.58
C LEU A 242 14.75 10.13 -15.89
N SER A 243 15.88 9.41 -15.93
CA SER A 243 16.75 9.33 -17.11
C SER A 243 16.12 8.61 -18.30
N ILE A 244 15.07 7.82 -18.09
CA ILE A 244 14.37 7.05 -19.14
C ILE A 244 12.95 7.57 -19.42
N VAL A 245 12.60 8.74 -18.89
CA VAL A 245 11.34 9.43 -19.20
C VAL A 245 11.48 10.12 -20.56
N PRO A 246 10.57 9.92 -21.54
CA PRO A 246 10.70 10.47 -22.90
C PRO A 246 11.00 11.98 -22.93
N HIS A 247 10.29 12.77 -22.13
CA HIS A 247 10.52 14.21 -22.00
C HIS A 247 11.97 14.54 -21.60
N ASN A 248 12.51 13.83 -20.62
CA ASN A 248 13.86 14.07 -20.11
C ASN A 248 14.93 13.61 -21.10
N ILE A 249 14.68 12.53 -21.84
CA ILE A 249 15.58 12.07 -22.91
C ILE A 249 15.69 13.13 -24.00
N VAL A 250 14.56 13.69 -24.45
CA VAL A 250 14.54 14.76 -25.45
C VAL A 250 15.39 15.95 -25.01
N LEU A 251 15.16 16.45 -23.79
CA LEU A 251 15.91 17.57 -23.24
C LEU A 251 17.41 17.26 -23.06
N LYS A 252 17.74 16.04 -22.65
CA LYS A 252 19.14 15.58 -22.54
C LYS A 252 19.83 15.57 -23.90
N ASN A 253 19.13 15.15 -24.95
CA ASN A 253 19.67 15.05 -26.32
C ASN A 253 19.67 16.40 -27.05
N ALA A 254 18.97 17.43 -26.52
CA ALA A 254 18.94 18.79 -27.04
C ALA A 254 19.36 19.81 -25.95
N PRO A 255 20.65 19.86 -25.57
CA PRO A 255 21.12 20.68 -24.44
C PRO A 255 20.86 22.17 -24.62
N ASP A 256 20.91 22.69 -25.85
CA ASP A 256 20.58 24.08 -26.15
C ASP A 256 19.09 24.38 -25.92
N LEU A 257 18.21 23.46 -26.32
CA LEU A 257 16.77 23.57 -26.06
C LEU A 257 16.48 23.53 -24.56
N ALA A 258 17.14 22.63 -23.82
CA ALA A 258 17.00 22.55 -22.37
C ALA A 258 17.49 23.82 -21.67
N LYS A 259 18.64 24.37 -22.09
CA LYS A 259 19.16 25.64 -21.58
C LYS A 259 18.21 26.79 -21.90
N TYR A 260 17.68 26.84 -23.12
CA TYR A 260 16.74 27.87 -23.54
C TYR A 260 15.43 27.80 -22.75
N GLN A 261 14.90 26.59 -22.54
CA GLN A 261 13.74 26.34 -21.68
C GLN A 261 13.99 26.85 -20.25
N GLN A 262 15.16 26.54 -19.66
CA GLN A 262 15.53 27.02 -18.34
C GLN A 262 15.61 28.56 -18.26
N VAL A 263 16.20 29.20 -19.27
CA VAL A 263 16.27 30.68 -19.35
C VAL A 263 14.87 31.28 -19.42
N LEU A 264 13.98 30.75 -20.25
CA LEU A 264 12.60 31.24 -20.35
C LEU A 264 11.80 30.99 -19.07
N VAL A 265 11.98 29.85 -18.42
CA VAL A 265 11.39 29.56 -17.10
C VAL A 265 11.84 30.58 -16.07
N GLU A 266 13.14 30.89 -16.00
CA GLU A 266 13.67 31.87 -15.05
C GLU A 266 13.22 33.29 -15.40
N LYS A 267 13.17 33.63 -16.70
CA LYS A 267 12.62 34.92 -17.16
C LYS A 267 11.16 35.07 -16.80
N LYS A 268 10.36 34.00 -16.95
CA LYS A 268 8.96 33.98 -16.54
C LYS A 268 8.81 34.20 -15.04
N LYS A 269 9.64 33.58 -14.21
CA LYS A 269 9.66 33.84 -12.75
C LYS A 269 9.97 35.30 -12.43
N GLU A 270 10.98 35.88 -13.09
CA GLU A 270 11.36 37.27 -12.91
C GLU A 270 10.20 38.23 -13.26
N LEU A 271 9.57 38.04 -14.42
CA LEU A 271 8.45 38.86 -14.87
C LEU A 271 7.24 38.70 -13.93
N MET A 272 6.93 37.49 -13.50
CA MET A 272 5.86 37.21 -12.54
C MET A 272 6.13 37.82 -11.14
N ARG A 273 7.38 38.09 -10.77
CA ARG A 273 7.73 38.83 -9.56
C ARG A 273 7.45 40.33 -9.76
N LYS A 274 7.86 40.91 -10.90
CA LYS A 274 7.62 42.33 -11.23
C LYS A 274 6.13 42.68 -11.31
N ILE A 275 5.30 41.81 -11.91
CA ILE A 275 3.84 42.00 -11.91
C ILE A 275 3.26 42.05 -10.49
N LYS A 276 3.72 41.17 -9.60
CA LYS A 276 3.30 41.18 -8.19
C LYS A 276 3.70 42.47 -7.45
N GLU A 277 4.76 43.13 -7.90
CA GLU A 277 5.26 44.40 -7.37
C GLU A 277 4.58 45.61 -8.03
N GLY A 278 3.56 45.40 -8.88
CA GLY A 278 2.75 46.47 -9.48
C GLY A 278 3.18 46.93 -10.88
N ALA A 279 4.09 46.21 -11.54
CA ALA A 279 4.51 46.55 -12.90
C ALA A 279 3.50 46.08 -13.97
N GLU A 280 3.15 46.97 -14.91
CA GLU A 280 2.35 46.63 -16.10
C GLU A 280 3.24 45.94 -17.15
N ILE A 281 3.35 44.60 -17.09
CA ILE A 281 4.19 43.80 -17.99
C ILE A 281 3.39 42.62 -18.59
N ASP A 282 2.30 42.92 -19.31
CA ASP A 282 1.41 41.88 -19.86
C ASP A 282 1.97 41.23 -21.15
N VAL A 283 2.51 42.03 -22.08
CA VAL A 283 2.97 41.55 -23.39
C VAL A 283 4.18 40.61 -23.27
N ASP A 284 5.19 40.94 -22.46
CA ASP A 284 6.39 40.11 -22.30
C ASP A 284 6.09 38.75 -21.68
N ILE A 285 5.13 38.68 -20.73
CA ILE A 285 4.74 37.40 -20.12
C ILE A 285 3.99 36.51 -21.11
N ARG A 286 3.13 37.10 -21.94
CA ARG A 286 2.43 36.35 -23.00
C ARG A 286 3.43 35.79 -24.00
N ILE A 287 4.41 36.57 -24.43
CA ILE A 287 5.47 36.12 -25.35
C ILE A 287 6.29 34.98 -24.72
N VAL A 288 6.81 35.16 -23.50
CA VAL A 288 7.58 34.10 -22.82
C VAL A 288 6.74 32.84 -22.60
N SER A 289 5.45 32.97 -22.31
CA SER A 289 4.56 31.82 -22.15
C SER A 289 4.32 31.10 -23.46
N ALA A 290 4.04 31.81 -24.55
CA ALA A 290 3.87 31.22 -25.88
C ALA A 290 5.15 30.49 -26.35
N MET A 291 6.33 31.05 -26.03
CA MET A 291 7.61 30.39 -26.33
C MET A 291 7.82 29.11 -25.51
N LEU A 292 7.43 29.10 -24.23
CA LEU A 292 7.45 27.89 -23.41
C LEU A 292 6.47 26.83 -23.91
N ASP A 293 5.29 27.24 -24.39
CA ASP A 293 4.29 26.34 -24.99
C ASP A 293 4.83 25.71 -26.26
N TYR A 294 5.44 26.52 -27.13
CA TYR A 294 6.09 26.04 -28.34
C TYR A 294 7.19 25.01 -28.04
N ILE A 295 8.05 25.27 -27.05
CA ILE A 295 9.07 24.30 -26.62
C ILE A 295 8.42 23.03 -26.06
N THR A 296 7.35 23.18 -25.27
CA THR A 296 6.65 22.02 -24.69
C THR A 296 6.04 21.15 -25.78
N ASP A 297 5.38 21.74 -26.77
CA ASP A 297 4.84 21.04 -27.94
C ASP A 297 5.94 20.34 -28.75
N LEU A 298 7.06 21.04 -29.00
CA LEU A 298 8.21 20.47 -29.70
C LEU A 298 8.78 19.26 -28.95
N VAL A 299 8.95 19.36 -27.63
CA VAL A 299 9.45 18.27 -26.78
C VAL A 299 8.46 17.11 -26.76
N GLN A 300 7.16 17.39 -26.67
CA GLN A 300 6.11 16.36 -26.72
C GLN A 300 6.12 15.64 -28.07
N LYS A 301 6.26 16.36 -29.18
CA LYS A 301 6.35 15.78 -30.53
C LYS A 301 7.55 14.83 -30.66
N GLN A 302 8.72 15.25 -30.18
CA GLN A 302 9.91 14.37 -30.18
C GLN A 302 9.77 13.20 -29.22
N ALA A 303 9.13 13.40 -28.05
CA ALA A 303 8.86 12.32 -27.10
C ALA A 303 7.96 11.24 -27.72
N LYS A 304 6.98 11.61 -28.54
CA LYS A 304 6.14 10.66 -29.30
C LYS A 304 6.96 9.85 -30.29
N GLU A 305 7.92 10.46 -30.99
CA GLU A 305 8.85 9.74 -31.88
C GLU A 305 9.72 8.73 -31.12
N LEU A 306 10.17 9.07 -29.90
CA LEU A 306 10.87 8.13 -29.02
C LEU A 306 9.99 6.94 -28.67
N GLU A 307 8.73 7.20 -28.28
CA GLU A 307 7.77 6.16 -27.94
C GLU A 307 7.59 5.19 -29.13
N GLN A 308 7.43 5.70 -30.36
CA GLN A 308 7.25 4.87 -31.56
C GLN A 308 8.40 3.90 -31.87
N ARG A 309 9.65 4.25 -31.54
CA ARG A 309 10.85 3.42 -31.80
C ARG A 309 11.32 2.58 -30.60
N ALA A 310 10.70 2.77 -29.44
CA ALA A 310 11.07 2.10 -28.19
C ALA A 310 10.95 0.58 -28.30
N SER A 311 11.92 -0.13 -27.73
CA SER A 311 11.87 -1.58 -27.55
C SER A 311 11.14 -1.96 -26.27
N PHE A 312 11.17 -1.10 -25.26
CA PHE A 312 10.49 -1.31 -24.00
C PHE A 312 9.74 -0.04 -23.60
N ILE A 313 8.47 -0.18 -23.24
CA ILE A 313 7.69 0.87 -22.60
C ILE A 313 7.10 0.30 -21.31
N ALA A 314 7.41 0.95 -20.18
CA ALA A 314 6.74 0.73 -18.90
C ALA A 314 5.77 1.89 -18.63
N THR A 315 4.49 1.59 -18.39
CA THR A 315 3.46 2.62 -18.17
C THR A 315 2.32 2.11 -17.30
N THR A 316 1.47 3.01 -16.78
CA THR A 316 0.23 2.60 -16.13
C THR A 316 -0.86 2.31 -17.16
N LEU A 317 -1.86 1.51 -16.79
CA LEU A 317 -3.05 1.30 -17.64
C LEU A 317 -3.80 2.59 -17.91
N ALA A 318 -3.84 3.50 -16.92
CA ALA A 318 -4.47 4.80 -17.11
C ALA A 318 -3.77 5.61 -18.20
N LYS A 319 -2.44 5.74 -18.13
CA LYS A 319 -1.67 6.43 -19.16
C LYS A 319 -1.75 5.74 -20.53
N LEU A 320 -1.85 4.41 -20.57
CA LEU A 320 -2.04 3.65 -21.81
C LEU A 320 -3.38 3.99 -22.48
N SER A 321 -4.49 4.02 -21.72
CA SER A 321 -5.81 4.38 -22.26
C SER A 321 -5.82 5.79 -22.85
N LEU A 322 -5.00 6.69 -22.31
CA LEU A 322 -4.92 8.10 -22.69
C LEU A 322 -3.93 8.40 -23.81
N SER A 323 -2.96 7.51 -24.05
CA SER A 323 -1.91 7.73 -25.02
C SER A 323 -2.20 6.98 -26.31
N GLU A 324 -2.80 7.67 -27.27
CA GLU A 324 -3.05 7.11 -28.61
C GLU A 324 -1.76 6.69 -29.33
N ASP A 325 -0.67 7.42 -29.09
CA ASP A 325 0.66 7.11 -29.63
C ASP A 325 1.18 5.73 -29.16
N ILE A 326 0.87 5.34 -27.91
CA ILE A 326 1.25 4.03 -27.39
C ILE A 326 0.21 2.97 -27.75
N ASN A 327 -1.09 3.27 -27.60
CA ASN A 327 -2.17 2.28 -27.77
C ASN A 327 -2.57 2.00 -29.23
N SER A 328 -2.01 2.72 -30.20
CA SER A 328 -2.07 2.39 -31.63
C SER A 328 -0.93 1.48 -32.11
N ARG A 329 0.09 1.24 -31.28
CA ARG A 329 1.23 0.38 -31.62
C ARG A 329 0.96 -1.07 -31.30
N THR A 330 1.73 -1.95 -31.93
CA THR A 330 1.78 -3.37 -31.58
C THR A 330 3.17 -3.73 -31.08
N PHE A 331 3.21 -4.63 -30.10
CA PHE A 331 4.41 -5.13 -29.43
C PHE A 331 4.51 -6.63 -29.61
N ASP A 332 5.72 -7.18 -29.65
CA ASP A 332 5.89 -8.63 -29.65
C ASP A 332 5.34 -9.26 -28.37
N ALA A 333 5.47 -8.55 -27.24
CA ALA A 333 4.93 -8.96 -25.95
C ALA A 333 4.21 -7.84 -25.20
N VAL A 334 3.11 -8.18 -24.53
CA VAL A 334 2.44 -7.33 -23.55
C VAL A 334 2.41 -8.05 -22.21
N VAL A 335 2.87 -7.39 -21.16
CA VAL A 335 2.93 -7.91 -19.80
C VAL A 335 2.12 -7.02 -18.87
N VAL A 336 1.12 -7.61 -18.21
CA VAL A 336 0.18 -6.93 -17.30
C VAL A 336 0.42 -7.44 -15.88
N ASP A 337 0.87 -6.58 -14.96
CA ASP A 337 0.92 -6.89 -13.52
C ASP A 337 -0.33 -6.35 -12.79
N GLU A 338 -0.54 -6.82 -11.56
CA GLU A 338 -1.68 -6.49 -10.71
C GLU A 338 -3.05 -6.78 -11.36
N ALA A 339 -3.08 -7.70 -12.32
CA ALA A 339 -4.25 -7.99 -13.15
C ALA A 339 -5.45 -8.52 -12.36
N SER A 340 -5.25 -8.96 -11.11
CA SER A 340 -6.33 -9.34 -10.21
C SER A 340 -7.20 -8.16 -9.76
N MET A 341 -6.70 -6.92 -9.81
CA MET A 341 -7.45 -5.70 -9.46
C MET A 341 -8.02 -4.97 -10.67
N ILE A 342 -7.77 -5.48 -11.87
CA ILE A 342 -8.06 -4.78 -13.12
C ILE A 342 -9.29 -5.44 -13.74
N GLY A 343 -10.26 -4.62 -14.15
CA GLY A 343 -11.44 -5.10 -14.88
C GLY A 343 -11.05 -5.73 -16.22
N VAL A 344 -11.82 -6.73 -16.65
CA VAL A 344 -11.54 -7.51 -17.86
C VAL A 344 -11.34 -6.64 -19.11
N PRO A 345 -12.15 -5.58 -19.37
CA PRO A 345 -11.98 -4.75 -20.57
C PRO A 345 -10.61 -4.08 -20.68
N SER A 346 -10.02 -3.64 -19.57
CA SER A 346 -8.69 -2.98 -19.59
C SER A 346 -7.56 -3.97 -19.89
N VAL A 347 -7.61 -5.17 -19.28
CA VAL A 347 -6.61 -6.22 -19.56
C VAL A 347 -6.75 -6.70 -21.01
N PHE A 348 -8.00 -6.90 -21.47
CA PHE A 348 -8.30 -7.26 -22.84
C PHE A 348 -7.74 -6.22 -23.82
N ALA A 349 -8.03 -4.93 -23.63
CA ALA A 349 -7.56 -3.86 -24.51
C ALA A 349 -6.03 -3.84 -24.59
N ALA A 350 -5.33 -3.93 -23.45
CA ALA A 350 -3.87 -4.02 -23.42
C ALA A 350 -3.33 -5.22 -24.21
N LEU A 351 -3.91 -6.41 -24.02
CA LEU A 351 -3.49 -7.62 -24.73
C LEU A 351 -3.77 -7.60 -26.23
N THR A 352 -4.66 -6.74 -26.73
CA THR A 352 -4.86 -6.58 -28.18
C THR A 352 -3.62 -6.03 -28.90
N LEU A 353 -2.72 -5.39 -28.15
CA LEU A 353 -1.46 -4.85 -28.65
C LEU A 353 -0.36 -5.94 -28.77
N ALA A 354 -0.59 -7.16 -28.26
CA ALA A 354 0.39 -8.25 -28.29
C ALA A 354 0.33 -9.02 -29.61
N ARG A 355 1.49 -9.20 -30.26
CA ARG A 355 1.63 -10.03 -31.47
C ARG A 355 1.93 -11.49 -31.17
N SER A 356 2.75 -11.76 -30.16
CA SER A 356 3.26 -13.11 -29.90
C SER A 356 3.09 -13.55 -28.46
N HIS A 357 3.32 -12.69 -27.46
CA HIS A 357 3.30 -13.10 -26.06
C HIS A 357 2.41 -12.19 -25.20
N GLY A 358 1.38 -12.76 -24.58
CA GLY A 358 0.63 -12.14 -23.49
C GLY A 358 1.05 -12.72 -22.15
N VAL A 359 1.37 -11.87 -21.17
CA VAL A 359 1.66 -12.30 -19.79
C VAL A 359 0.77 -11.55 -18.82
N VAL A 360 -0.02 -12.28 -18.04
CA VAL A 360 -0.98 -11.72 -17.08
C VAL A 360 -0.61 -12.18 -15.68
N ALA A 361 -0.18 -11.26 -14.83
CA ALA A 361 0.32 -11.56 -13.50
C ALA A 361 -0.51 -10.89 -12.41
N GLY A 362 -0.75 -11.61 -11.31
CA GLY A 362 -1.64 -11.13 -10.26
C GLY A 362 -1.81 -12.11 -9.11
N ASP A 363 -2.65 -11.74 -8.14
CA ASP A 363 -3.08 -12.63 -7.07
C ASP A 363 -4.59 -12.47 -6.86
N PHE A 364 -5.35 -13.43 -7.38
CA PHE A 364 -6.82 -13.40 -7.34
C PHE A 364 -7.41 -13.74 -5.95
N PHE A 365 -6.58 -13.93 -4.91
CA PHE A 365 -7.02 -13.92 -3.50
C PHE A 365 -6.68 -12.63 -2.75
N GLN A 366 -6.00 -11.67 -3.39
CA GLN A 366 -5.87 -10.30 -2.91
C GLN A 366 -7.00 -9.42 -3.47
N LEU A 367 -6.83 -8.11 -3.45
CA LEU A 367 -7.87 -7.14 -3.84
C LEU A 367 -8.38 -7.43 -5.26
N GLN A 368 -9.69 -7.29 -5.41
CA GLN A 368 -10.43 -7.48 -6.65
C GLN A 368 -10.77 -6.13 -7.28
N PRO A 369 -11.20 -6.09 -8.55
CA PRO A 369 -11.66 -4.86 -9.18
C PRO A 369 -12.86 -4.28 -8.42
N ILE A 370 -12.93 -2.95 -8.36
CA ILE A 370 -14.02 -2.24 -7.70
C ILE A 370 -14.83 -1.52 -8.77
N CYS A 371 -16.13 -1.78 -8.83
CA CYS A 371 -17.09 -1.03 -9.63
C CYS A 371 -18.28 -0.59 -8.75
N ARG A 372 -18.93 0.51 -9.15
CA ARG A 372 -20.04 1.11 -8.40
C ARG A 372 -21.38 0.56 -8.82
N SER A 373 -21.58 0.36 -10.13
CA SER A 373 -22.86 -0.07 -10.67
C SER A 373 -23.18 -1.51 -10.25
N GLN A 374 -24.39 -1.72 -9.72
CA GLN A 374 -24.89 -3.05 -9.36
C GLN A 374 -25.43 -3.82 -10.57
N ASN A 375 -25.29 -3.29 -11.79
CA ASN A 375 -25.72 -3.96 -13.01
C ASN A 375 -24.94 -5.28 -13.20
N ALA A 376 -25.64 -6.37 -13.52
CA ALA A 376 -25.03 -7.70 -13.65
C ALA A 376 -23.89 -7.75 -14.69
N ARG A 377 -23.98 -7.03 -15.81
CA ARG A 377 -22.91 -6.98 -16.81
C ARG A 377 -21.70 -6.17 -16.32
N VAL A 378 -21.94 -5.12 -15.52
CA VAL A 378 -20.86 -4.35 -14.88
C VAL A 378 -20.13 -5.21 -13.86
N GLN A 379 -20.86 -5.94 -13.02
CA GLN A 379 -20.26 -6.89 -12.06
C GLN A 379 -19.45 -7.97 -12.78
N LYS A 380 -19.99 -8.53 -13.88
CA LYS A 380 -19.30 -9.56 -14.70
C LYS A 380 -18.03 -9.07 -15.37
N TRP A 381 -17.97 -7.83 -15.85
CA TRP A 381 -16.81 -7.38 -16.66
C TRP A 381 -15.87 -6.41 -15.93
N LEU A 382 -16.42 -5.52 -15.10
CA LEU A 382 -15.64 -4.51 -14.37
C LEU A 382 -15.48 -4.88 -12.88
N GLY A 383 -16.36 -5.70 -12.31
CA GLY A 383 -16.28 -6.17 -10.92
C GLY A 383 -15.56 -7.51 -10.74
N GLN A 384 -15.11 -8.13 -11.83
CA GLN A 384 -14.54 -9.47 -11.89
C GLN A 384 -13.08 -9.40 -12.39
N SER A 385 -12.20 -10.19 -11.79
CA SER A 385 -10.81 -10.27 -12.24
C SER A 385 -10.66 -11.07 -13.53
N VAL A 386 -9.62 -10.75 -14.31
CA VAL A 386 -9.30 -11.49 -15.54
C VAL A 386 -9.00 -12.98 -15.30
N PHE A 387 -8.50 -13.35 -14.11
CA PHE A 387 -8.25 -14.74 -13.72
C PHE A 387 -9.56 -15.54 -13.56
N GLU A 388 -10.61 -14.88 -13.11
CA GLU A 388 -11.93 -15.47 -13.00
C GLU A 388 -12.58 -15.57 -14.39
N SER A 389 -12.48 -14.50 -15.20
CA SER A 389 -13.00 -14.48 -16.58
C SER A 389 -12.38 -15.59 -17.45
N ALA A 390 -11.08 -15.86 -17.29
CA ALA A 390 -10.38 -16.92 -18.01
C ALA A 390 -10.65 -18.33 -17.46
N GLY A 391 -11.47 -18.48 -16.41
CA GLY A 391 -11.76 -19.76 -15.73
C GLY A 391 -10.60 -20.33 -14.90
N ILE A 392 -9.52 -19.56 -14.71
CA ILE A 392 -8.31 -20.00 -14.01
C ILE A 392 -8.55 -20.12 -12.51
N ARG A 393 -9.22 -19.13 -11.91
CA ARG A 393 -9.55 -19.15 -10.48
C ARG A 393 -10.35 -20.39 -10.12
N ASP A 394 -11.37 -20.71 -10.91
CA ASP A 394 -12.25 -21.85 -10.65
C ASP A 394 -11.52 -23.17 -10.77
N LYS A 395 -10.63 -23.33 -11.77
CA LYS A 395 -9.77 -24.52 -11.89
C LYS A 395 -8.87 -24.70 -10.67
N VAL A 396 -8.24 -23.63 -10.19
CA VAL A 396 -7.40 -23.68 -8.98
C VAL A 396 -8.22 -24.09 -7.76
N LEU A 397 -9.43 -23.53 -7.59
CA LEU A 397 -10.33 -23.89 -6.49
C LEU A 397 -10.80 -25.34 -6.56
N MET A 398 -10.91 -25.90 -7.76
CA MET A 398 -11.25 -27.31 -8.00
C MET A 398 -10.03 -28.25 -8.01
N HIS A 399 -8.84 -27.75 -7.64
CA HIS A 399 -7.58 -28.50 -7.69
C HIS A 399 -7.24 -29.08 -9.08
N ARG A 400 -7.63 -28.37 -10.15
CA ARG A 400 -7.32 -28.71 -11.55
C ARG A 400 -6.22 -27.79 -12.09
N SER A 401 -5.41 -28.32 -13.01
CA SER A 401 -4.39 -27.53 -13.72
C SER A 401 -4.97 -26.76 -14.89
N ASP A 402 -4.47 -25.54 -15.13
CA ASP A 402 -4.63 -24.83 -16.40
C ASP A 402 -3.26 -24.74 -17.09
N PRO A 403 -3.11 -25.17 -18.35
CA PRO A 403 -1.83 -25.14 -19.06
C PRO A 403 -1.28 -23.73 -19.26
N ARG A 404 -2.12 -22.69 -19.19
CA ARG A 404 -1.68 -21.28 -19.27
C ARG A 404 -1.17 -20.78 -17.92
N LEU A 405 -1.43 -21.46 -16.81
CA LEU A 405 -1.11 -20.99 -15.45
C LEU A 405 0.24 -21.49 -14.96
N VAL A 406 1.05 -20.58 -14.42
CA VAL A 406 2.20 -20.88 -13.56
C VAL A 406 1.98 -20.28 -12.18
N THR A 407 2.20 -21.09 -11.14
CA THR A 407 2.06 -20.66 -9.74
C THR A 407 3.43 -20.50 -9.11
N LEU A 408 3.70 -19.31 -8.55
CA LEU A 408 4.88 -19.08 -7.73
C LEU A 408 4.58 -19.51 -6.29
N ARG A 409 5.44 -20.35 -5.71
CA ARG A 409 5.19 -20.94 -4.38
C ARG A 409 6.16 -20.49 -3.31
N ARG A 410 7.44 -20.32 -3.66
CA ARG A 410 8.48 -19.94 -2.70
C ARG A 410 8.41 -18.45 -2.34
N GLN A 411 8.11 -18.14 -1.09
CA GLN A 411 7.99 -16.80 -0.53
C GLN A 411 9.25 -16.38 0.25
N TYR A 412 9.59 -15.10 0.15
CA TYR A 412 10.81 -14.50 0.71
C TYR A 412 10.54 -13.37 1.71
N ARG A 413 9.27 -13.02 1.96
CA ARG A 413 8.88 -11.84 2.75
C ARG A 413 8.64 -12.18 4.21
N MET A 414 7.70 -13.09 4.44
CA MET A 414 7.05 -13.32 5.72
C MET A 414 7.86 -14.31 6.54
N ALA A 415 7.91 -14.06 7.84
CA ALA A 415 8.17 -15.05 8.87
C ALA A 415 7.29 -16.30 8.71
N ASP A 416 7.81 -17.45 9.15
CA ASP A 416 7.17 -18.76 8.99
C ASP A 416 5.77 -18.85 9.61
N GLU A 417 5.55 -18.22 10.75
CA GLU A 417 4.28 -18.17 11.48
C GLU A 417 3.25 -17.32 10.75
N ILE A 418 3.68 -16.19 10.17
CA ILE A 418 2.85 -15.28 9.38
C ILE A 418 2.48 -15.94 8.06
N SER A 419 3.46 -16.52 7.36
CA SER A 419 3.21 -17.23 6.11
C SER A 419 2.36 -18.47 6.34
N GLY A 420 2.59 -19.23 7.42
CA GLY A 420 1.78 -20.38 7.82
C GLY A 420 0.32 -20.02 8.05
N LEU A 421 0.06 -18.92 8.78
CA LEU A 421 -1.30 -18.41 8.96
C LEU A 421 -1.94 -17.98 7.63
N ALA A 422 -1.22 -17.24 6.79
CA ALA A 422 -1.71 -16.83 5.47
C ALA A 422 -2.00 -18.04 4.57
N ASN A 423 -1.12 -19.05 4.61
CA ASN A 423 -1.22 -20.26 3.81
C ASN A 423 -2.45 -21.08 4.19
N ALA A 424 -2.74 -21.19 5.49
CA ALA A 424 -3.91 -21.89 6.01
C ALA A 424 -5.23 -21.16 5.69
N LEU A 425 -5.26 -19.83 5.77
CA LEU A 425 -6.48 -19.04 5.59
C LEU A 425 -6.83 -18.78 4.12
N PHE A 426 -5.82 -18.50 3.28
CA PHE A 426 -6.04 -17.94 1.95
C PHE A 426 -5.57 -18.85 0.83
N TYR A 427 -4.40 -19.48 0.98
CA TYR A 427 -3.68 -20.12 -0.14
C TYR A 427 -3.76 -21.65 -0.17
N GLY A 428 -4.38 -22.30 0.81
CA GLY A 428 -4.61 -23.74 0.79
C GLY A 428 -3.34 -24.59 0.86
N GLY A 429 -2.29 -24.10 1.51
CA GLY A 429 -1.05 -24.86 1.75
C GLY A 429 0.02 -24.74 0.67
N ILE A 430 -0.20 -23.99 -0.43
CA ILE A 430 0.75 -23.95 -1.55
C ILE A 430 2.05 -23.18 -1.28
N LEU A 431 2.08 -22.29 -0.29
CA LEU A 431 3.24 -21.43 -0.02
C LEU A 431 4.37 -22.21 0.66
N GLU A 432 5.59 -21.94 0.21
CA GLU A 432 6.83 -22.51 0.75
C GLU A 432 7.74 -21.38 1.24
N ASN A 433 8.36 -21.52 2.40
CA ASN A 433 9.26 -20.49 2.92
C ASN A 433 10.68 -20.69 2.37
N ALA A 434 11.30 -19.62 1.89
CA ALA A 434 12.71 -19.63 1.54
C ALA A 434 13.58 -19.70 2.81
N LEU A 435 14.54 -20.64 2.82
CA LEU A 435 15.49 -20.85 3.92
C LEU A 435 16.87 -20.26 3.60
N PRO A 436 17.64 -19.83 4.63
CA PRO A 436 17.24 -19.75 6.05
C PRO A 436 16.31 -18.56 6.34
N ASP A 437 15.62 -18.59 7.49
CA ASP A 437 14.83 -17.45 7.94
C ASP A 437 15.72 -16.29 8.37
N GLN A 438 15.83 -15.25 7.53
CA GLN A 438 16.68 -14.07 7.78
C GLN A 438 15.90 -12.86 8.34
N ARG A 439 14.62 -13.02 8.71
CA ARG A 439 13.79 -11.87 9.11
C ARG A 439 14.21 -11.38 10.49
N LYS A 440 14.20 -10.06 10.69
CA LYS A 440 14.63 -9.45 11.94
C LYS A 440 13.78 -9.98 13.09
N LEU A 441 14.43 -10.60 14.06
CA LEU A 441 13.83 -10.87 15.35
C LEU A 441 13.64 -9.53 16.08
N LEU A 442 12.44 -9.33 16.64
CA LEU A 442 12.18 -8.15 17.44
C LEU A 442 12.76 -8.39 18.84
N PRO A 443 13.63 -7.52 19.36
CA PRO A 443 14.41 -7.77 20.57
C PRO A 443 13.57 -7.82 21.84
N PHE A 444 12.33 -7.35 21.80
CA PHE A 444 11.45 -7.37 22.97
C PHE A 444 10.70 -8.69 23.15
N ARG A 445 10.36 -9.39 22.06
CA ARG A 445 9.67 -10.69 22.03
C ARG A 445 9.95 -11.42 20.71
N PRO A 446 11.16 -11.98 20.54
CA PRO A 446 11.57 -12.57 19.26
C PRO A 446 10.73 -13.79 18.85
N GLU A 447 10.08 -14.46 19.81
CA GLU A 447 9.21 -15.61 19.59
C GLU A 447 7.76 -15.25 19.23
N GLU A 448 7.33 -13.99 19.44
CA GLU A 448 5.91 -13.62 19.32
C GLU A 448 5.63 -12.88 18.00
N ARG A 449 5.52 -13.61 16.90
CA ARG A 449 5.27 -13.02 15.56
C ARG A 449 3.80 -12.71 15.27
N LEU A 450 2.89 -13.32 16.01
CA LEU A 450 1.44 -13.13 15.92
C LEU A 450 0.92 -12.62 17.26
N THR A 451 0.29 -11.45 17.29
CA THR A 451 -0.27 -10.88 18.53
C THR A 451 -1.67 -10.35 18.29
N LEU A 452 -2.62 -10.68 19.17
CA LEU A 452 -3.93 -10.06 19.28
C LEU A 452 -3.99 -9.21 20.55
N VAL A 453 -4.36 -7.95 20.40
CA VAL A 453 -4.68 -7.01 21.47
C VAL A 453 -6.18 -6.78 21.48
N ASP A 454 -6.83 -7.36 22.48
CA ASP A 454 -8.26 -7.30 22.69
C ASP A 454 -8.65 -6.05 23.46
N ILE A 455 -9.29 -5.13 22.73
CA ILE A 455 -9.74 -3.83 23.21
C ILE A 455 -11.23 -3.85 23.59
N SER A 456 -11.81 -5.04 23.82
CA SER A 456 -13.18 -5.21 24.26
C SER A 456 -13.51 -4.40 25.51
N GLY A 457 -14.63 -3.67 25.44
CA GLY A 457 -15.13 -2.86 26.56
C GLY A 457 -14.36 -1.55 26.80
N LEU A 458 -13.22 -1.33 26.14
CA LEU A 458 -12.42 -0.11 26.32
C LEU A 458 -12.65 0.95 25.25
N THR A 459 -13.31 0.60 24.15
CA THR A 459 -13.42 1.48 22.99
C THR A 459 -14.84 1.58 22.46
N GLN A 460 -15.09 2.62 21.67
CA GLN A 460 -16.39 2.84 21.05
C GLN A 460 -16.23 3.28 19.60
N CYS A 461 -17.03 2.68 18.72
CA CYS A 461 -17.00 2.95 17.29
C CYS A 461 -18.23 3.74 16.84
N TYR A 462 -18.00 4.86 16.16
CA TYR A 462 -19.03 5.74 15.63
C TYR A 462 -18.94 5.81 14.10
N THR A 463 -20.01 6.32 13.48
CA THR A 463 -20.07 6.57 12.04
C THR A 463 -20.08 8.07 11.81
N GLU A 464 -19.17 8.58 10.99
CA GLU A 464 -19.11 9.99 10.61
C GLU A 464 -20.35 10.35 9.77
N SER A 465 -20.96 11.50 10.02
CA SER A 465 -22.23 11.90 9.38
C SER A 465 -22.12 11.99 7.85
N ASP A 466 -21.01 12.57 7.39
CA ASP A 466 -20.83 13.03 6.02
C ASP A 466 -20.31 11.90 5.13
N THR A 467 -19.28 11.18 5.59
CA THR A 467 -18.62 10.12 4.80
C THR A 467 -19.21 8.73 5.02
N LYS A 468 -20.06 8.55 6.05
CA LYS A 468 -20.49 7.24 6.57
C LYS A 468 -19.33 6.30 6.96
N SER A 469 -18.11 6.80 7.07
CA SER A 469 -16.93 6.05 7.50
C SER A 469 -16.98 5.77 8.99
N ARG A 470 -16.41 4.65 9.44
CA ARG A 470 -16.29 4.33 10.86
C ARG A 470 -15.05 4.99 11.48
N VAL A 471 -15.16 5.39 12.74
CA VAL A 471 -14.09 5.95 13.56
C VAL A 471 -14.19 5.42 14.99
N ASN A 472 -13.05 5.05 15.56
CA ASN A 472 -12.88 4.66 16.95
C ASN A 472 -11.70 5.43 17.54
N ARG A 473 -12.00 6.58 18.17
CA ARG A 473 -10.98 7.53 18.64
C ARG A 473 -10.07 6.93 19.72
N ARG A 474 -10.63 6.13 20.63
CA ARG A 474 -9.86 5.53 21.72
C ARG A 474 -8.93 4.43 21.20
N SER A 475 -9.40 3.60 20.27
CA SER A 475 -8.54 2.67 19.53
C SER A 475 -7.41 3.40 18.80
N ALA A 476 -7.71 4.54 18.16
CA ALA A 476 -6.71 5.35 17.46
C ALA A 476 -5.58 5.83 18.38
N VAL A 477 -5.89 6.21 19.63
CA VAL A 477 -4.88 6.55 20.65
C VAL A 477 -4.02 5.34 21.01
N PHE A 478 -4.62 4.17 21.22
CA PHE A 478 -3.87 2.95 21.55
C PHE A 478 -2.87 2.58 20.46
N VAL A 479 -3.34 2.44 19.21
CA VAL A 479 -2.48 1.99 18.10
C VAL A 479 -1.41 3.01 17.74
N SER A 480 -1.71 4.31 17.81
CA SER A 480 -0.72 5.38 17.55
C SER A 480 0.36 5.44 18.63
N SER A 481 0.01 5.19 19.90
CA SER A 481 0.96 5.15 21.00
C SER A 481 1.93 3.97 20.85
N VAL A 482 1.40 2.78 20.56
CA VAL A 482 2.20 1.57 20.33
C VAL A 482 3.10 1.74 19.11
N ALA A 483 2.57 2.25 18.00
CA ALA A 483 3.36 2.49 16.80
C ALA A 483 4.47 3.53 17.02
N SER A 484 4.18 4.62 17.74
CA SER A 484 5.17 5.65 18.06
C SER A 484 6.33 5.10 18.89
N LEU A 485 6.03 4.23 19.86
CA LEU A 485 7.06 3.61 20.69
C LEU A 485 7.87 2.56 19.92
N LEU A 486 7.24 1.75 19.07
CA LEU A 486 7.98 0.82 18.21
C LEU A 486 8.89 1.58 17.22
N SER A 487 8.37 2.64 16.62
CA SER A 487 9.12 3.49 15.70
C SER A 487 10.30 4.19 16.39
N SER A 488 10.14 4.68 17.63
CA SER A 488 11.23 5.31 18.38
C SER A 488 12.34 4.34 18.79
N ASN A 489 12.03 3.05 18.88
CA ASN A 489 13.02 1.97 19.07
C ASN A 489 13.66 1.49 17.75
N GLY A 490 13.41 2.16 16.63
CA GLY A 490 14.08 1.91 15.36
C GLY A 490 13.43 0.87 14.46
N TYR A 491 12.19 0.43 14.75
CA TYR A 491 11.48 -0.50 13.86
C TYR A 491 10.77 0.20 12.71
N GLU A 492 10.71 -0.51 11.58
CA GLU A 492 9.83 -0.17 10.46
C GLU A 492 8.40 -0.61 10.79
N VAL A 493 7.52 0.36 11.04
CA VAL A 493 6.14 0.12 11.47
C VAL A 493 5.16 0.70 10.46
N ALA A 494 4.09 -0.04 10.21
CA ALA A 494 2.89 0.53 9.61
C ALA A 494 1.62 0.15 10.35
N ILE A 495 0.61 1.00 10.23
CA ILE A 495 -0.74 0.78 10.73
C ILE A 495 -1.69 0.67 9.54
N ILE A 496 -2.46 -0.41 9.50
CA ILE A 496 -3.47 -0.69 8.49
C ILE A 496 -4.83 -0.74 9.18
N THR A 497 -5.81 0.02 8.67
CA THR A 497 -7.20 0.01 9.15
C THR A 497 -8.18 0.12 7.98
N PRO A 498 -9.38 -0.48 8.04
CA PRO A 498 -10.29 -0.51 6.88
C PRO A 498 -10.91 0.84 6.50
N TYR A 499 -10.87 1.88 7.36
CA TYR A 499 -11.65 3.10 7.17
C TYR A 499 -10.79 4.36 7.05
N ARG A 500 -11.09 5.20 6.05
CA ARG A 500 -10.39 6.48 5.82
C ARG A 500 -10.49 7.44 7.01
N ALA A 501 -11.67 7.58 7.62
CA ALA A 501 -11.81 8.43 8.81
C ALA A 501 -10.92 7.95 9.96
N GLN A 502 -10.76 6.63 10.12
CA GLN A 502 -9.89 6.05 11.14
C GLN A 502 -8.41 6.30 10.84
N VAL A 503 -7.99 6.22 9.58
CA VAL A 503 -6.63 6.64 9.16
C VAL A 503 -6.35 8.09 9.59
N ARG A 504 -7.28 9.02 9.29
CA ARG A 504 -7.14 10.44 9.69
C ARG A 504 -7.03 10.57 11.21
N GLU A 505 -7.86 9.84 11.96
CA GLU A 505 -7.85 9.89 13.42
C GLU A 505 -6.55 9.32 14.02
N ILE A 506 -6.04 8.20 13.50
CA ILE A 506 -4.76 7.62 13.94
C ILE A 506 -3.61 8.59 13.69
N ARG A 507 -3.55 9.20 12.50
CA ARG A 507 -2.49 10.17 12.15
C ARG A 507 -2.47 11.38 13.08
N LYS A 508 -3.63 11.89 13.49
CA LYS A 508 -3.73 13.00 14.47
C LYS A 508 -3.11 12.67 15.82
N ASN A 509 -3.13 11.39 16.21
CA ASN A 509 -2.62 10.93 17.51
C ASN A 509 -1.14 10.51 17.48
N LEU A 510 -0.51 10.40 16.30
CA LEU A 510 0.92 10.15 16.17
C LEU A 510 1.75 11.38 16.59
N THR A 511 2.92 11.14 17.20
CA THR A 511 3.89 12.21 17.48
C THR A 511 4.44 12.79 16.16
N PRO A 512 4.93 14.05 16.13
CA PRO A 512 5.46 14.66 14.91
C PRO A 512 6.60 13.87 14.24
N ASP A 513 7.41 13.16 15.04
CA ASP A 513 8.46 12.27 14.52
C ASP A 513 7.85 10.98 13.95
N ALA A 514 6.93 10.35 14.68
CA ALA A 514 6.24 9.14 14.23
C ALA A 514 5.39 9.39 12.97
N GLN A 515 4.79 10.56 12.79
CA GLN A 515 4.07 10.93 11.56
C GLN A 515 4.94 10.84 10.29
N LYS A 516 6.26 11.00 10.43
CA LYS A 516 7.21 10.89 9.30
C LYS A 516 7.70 9.45 9.07
N LYS A 517 7.70 8.62 10.12
CA LYS A 517 8.32 7.28 10.11
C LYS A 517 7.31 6.13 10.02
N VAL A 518 6.12 6.32 10.59
CA VAL A 518 5.05 5.31 10.63
C VAL A 518 4.12 5.54 9.45
N GLN A 519 4.03 4.55 8.58
CA GLN A 519 3.05 4.57 7.49
C GLN A 519 1.66 4.21 8.05
N VAL A 520 0.65 5.05 7.80
CA VAL A 520 -0.74 4.77 8.20
C VAL A 520 -1.62 4.89 6.97
N SER A 521 -2.29 3.80 6.59
CA SER A 521 -3.15 3.78 5.39
C SER A 521 -4.32 2.81 5.52
N THR A 522 -5.26 2.93 4.59
CA THR A 522 -6.19 1.84 4.32
C THR A 522 -5.50 0.67 3.61
N VAL A 523 -6.09 -0.53 3.71
CA VAL A 523 -5.55 -1.75 3.07
C VAL A 523 -5.36 -1.58 1.56
N HIS A 524 -6.30 -0.91 0.88
CA HIS A 524 -6.26 -0.67 -0.57
C HIS A 524 -4.99 0.07 -1.02
N LYS A 525 -4.44 0.95 -0.17
CA LYS A 525 -3.25 1.74 -0.48
C LYS A 525 -1.95 1.09 -0.03
N PHE A 526 -1.98 0.11 0.87
CA PHE A 526 -0.77 -0.59 1.32
C PHE A 526 -0.28 -1.63 0.30
N GLN A 527 -0.95 -1.79 -0.85
CA GLN A 527 -0.56 -2.77 -1.83
C GLN A 527 0.84 -2.50 -2.39
N GLY A 528 1.67 -3.54 -2.43
CA GLY A 528 3.06 -3.46 -2.88
C GLY A 528 4.06 -3.00 -1.81
N SER A 529 3.59 -2.34 -0.73
CA SER A 529 4.43 -2.01 0.44
C SER A 529 4.53 -3.19 1.41
N GLU A 530 5.57 -3.20 2.24
CA GLU A 530 5.83 -4.17 3.30
C GLU A 530 6.63 -3.49 4.42
N ARG A 531 6.47 -3.98 5.65
CA ARG A 531 7.19 -3.47 6.83
C ARG A 531 7.56 -4.62 7.75
N ASP A 532 8.55 -4.38 8.60
CA ASP A 532 8.96 -5.34 9.62
C ASP A 532 7.78 -5.62 10.58
N ILE A 533 7.07 -4.57 11.01
CA ILE A 533 5.90 -4.67 11.88
C ILE A 533 4.66 -4.07 11.20
N ILE A 534 3.57 -4.84 11.18
CA ILE A 534 2.23 -4.35 10.81
C ILE A 534 1.32 -4.37 12.01
N ILE A 535 0.70 -3.22 12.30
CA ILE A 535 -0.42 -3.11 13.22
C ILE A 535 -1.69 -3.11 12.39
N PHE A 536 -2.50 -4.16 12.47
CA PHE A 536 -3.79 -4.24 11.80
C PHE A 536 -4.92 -3.94 12.79
N GLU A 537 -5.60 -2.82 12.58
CA GLU A 537 -6.65 -2.34 13.49
C GLU A 537 -8.05 -2.56 12.89
N ILE A 538 -8.92 -3.17 13.69
CA ILE A 538 -10.35 -3.36 13.40
C ILE A 538 -11.12 -2.47 14.39
N PRO A 539 -11.55 -1.27 13.97
CA PRO A 539 -12.16 -0.29 14.88
C PRO A 539 -13.59 -0.66 15.28
N ASP A 540 -14.24 -1.57 14.54
CA ASP A 540 -15.61 -2.02 14.74
C ASP A 540 -15.84 -2.51 16.18
N ALA A 541 -16.64 -1.74 16.91
CA ALA A 541 -16.99 -1.98 18.29
C ALA A 541 -18.42 -1.46 18.57
N ARG A 542 -18.92 -1.66 19.79
CA ARG A 542 -20.15 -0.98 20.25
C ARG A 542 -19.97 0.55 20.17
N PRO A 543 -21.03 1.37 20.01
CA PRO A 543 -22.45 1.02 19.94
C PRO A 543 -22.94 0.59 18.55
N GLN A 544 -22.06 0.29 17.58
CA GLN A 544 -22.51 -0.24 16.28
C GLN A 544 -23.39 -1.48 16.47
N ARG A 545 -24.44 -1.61 15.67
CA ARG A 545 -25.34 -2.79 15.75
C ARG A 545 -24.71 -4.04 15.15
N ALA A 546 -23.93 -3.86 14.08
CA ALA A 546 -23.22 -4.93 13.38
C ALA A 546 -21.87 -4.43 12.83
N PRO A 547 -20.89 -5.32 12.62
CA PRO A 547 -19.68 -5.02 11.85
C PRO A 547 -20.02 -4.55 10.43
N SER A 548 -19.15 -3.76 9.80
CA SER A 548 -19.37 -3.31 8.42
C SER A 548 -19.10 -4.41 7.40
N ILE A 549 -19.47 -4.17 6.14
CA ILE A 549 -19.12 -5.03 5.00
C ILE A 549 -17.61 -5.25 4.81
N LEU A 550 -16.77 -4.36 5.35
CA LEU A 550 -15.31 -4.51 5.31
C LEU A 550 -14.79 -5.50 6.34
N VAL A 551 -15.62 -5.90 7.32
CA VAL A 551 -15.26 -6.76 8.46
C VAL A 551 -16.11 -8.03 8.53
N SER A 552 -17.28 -8.07 7.89
CA SER A 552 -18.26 -9.16 8.04
C SER A 552 -18.18 -10.29 7.00
N GLY A 553 -17.32 -10.19 5.99
CA GLY A 553 -17.25 -11.19 4.91
C GLY A 553 -16.64 -12.54 5.30
N SER A 554 -16.84 -13.52 4.42
CA SER A 554 -16.27 -14.87 4.46
C SER A 554 -15.59 -15.23 3.13
N ARG A 555 -14.94 -16.40 3.09
CA ARG A 555 -14.44 -16.98 1.82
C ARG A 555 -15.56 -17.18 0.82
N GLU A 556 -16.73 -17.64 1.27
CA GLU A 556 -17.87 -17.89 0.39
C GLU A 556 -18.42 -16.60 -0.23
N THR A 557 -18.62 -15.55 0.57
CA THR A 557 -19.08 -14.26 0.06
C THR A 557 -18.02 -13.59 -0.83
N PHE A 558 -16.73 -13.84 -0.58
CA PHE A 558 -15.67 -13.43 -1.49
C PHE A 558 -15.80 -14.12 -2.85
N LEU A 559 -15.97 -15.44 -2.87
CA LEU A 559 -16.08 -16.21 -4.11
C LEU A 559 -17.39 -15.94 -4.88
N LYS A 560 -18.49 -15.67 -4.19
CA LYS A 560 -19.81 -15.45 -4.81
C LYS A 560 -20.06 -14.02 -5.26
N SER A 561 -19.58 -13.03 -4.51
CA SER A 561 -19.93 -11.62 -4.72
C SER A 561 -18.76 -10.66 -4.52
N ASN A 562 -17.52 -11.15 -4.56
CA ASN A 562 -16.30 -10.36 -4.37
C ASN A 562 -16.34 -9.48 -3.10
N SER A 563 -16.97 -9.99 -2.03
CA SER A 563 -17.00 -9.31 -0.72
C SER A 563 -15.57 -8.96 -0.26
N PRO A 564 -15.30 -7.71 0.13
CA PRO A 564 -13.93 -7.20 0.26
C PRO A 564 -13.17 -7.76 1.46
N THR A 565 -13.86 -8.18 2.54
CA THR A 565 -13.23 -8.56 3.82
C THR A 565 -12.12 -9.60 3.67
N PHE A 566 -12.35 -10.65 2.86
CA PHE A 566 -11.38 -11.74 2.69
C PHE A 566 -10.06 -11.22 2.12
N ALA A 567 -10.12 -10.45 1.04
CA ALA A 567 -8.96 -9.84 0.41
C ALA A 567 -8.30 -8.80 1.34
N LEU A 568 -9.08 -8.05 2.10
CA LEU A 568 -8.55 -7.03 3.02
C LEU A 568 -7.70 -7.65 4.14
N VAL A 569 -8.20 -8.70 4.79
CA VAL A 569 -7.46 -9.42 5.84
C VAL A 569 -6.22 -10.09 5.24
N ASN A 570 -6.33 -10.70 4.06
CA ASN A 570 -5.20 -11.31 3.36
C ASN A 570 -4.10 -10.29 3.07
N VAL A 571 -4.45 -9.15 2.49
CA VAL A 571 -3.47 -8.09 2.22
C VAL A 571 -2.84 -7.63 3.52
N ALA A 572 -3.62 -7.25 4.53
CA ALA A 572 -3.13 -6.74 5.82
C ALA A 572 -2.13 -7.71 6.48
N LEU A 573 -2.47 -9.01 6.56
CA LEU A 573 -1.61 -10.04 7.09
C LEU A 573 -0.28 -10.14 6.32
N THR A 574 -0.36 -10.16 4.99
CA THR A 574 0.77 -10.46 4.11
C THR A 574 1.69 -9.26 3.84
N ARG A 575 1.44 -8.12 4.51
CA ARG A 575 2.34 -6.95 4.53
C ARG A 575 3.44 -7.06 5.57
N ALA A 576 3.26 -7.90 6.59
CA ALA A 576 4.21 -8.07 7.68
C ALA A 576 5.37 -8.98 7.25
N ARG A 577 6.60 -8.53 7.50
CA ARG A 577 7.80 -9.38 7.38
C ARG A 577 8.07 -10.15 8.66
N SER A 578 8.10 -9.46 9.81
CA SER A 578 8.51 -10.06 11.09
C SER A 578 7.36 -10.25 12.07
N GLN A 579 6.46 -9.28 12.23
CA GLN A 579 5.37 -9.36 13.22
C GLN A 579 4.09 -8.69 12.73
N ILE A 580 2.95 -9.31 13.07
CA ILE A 580 1.63 -8.68 12.98
C ILE A 580 0.99 -8.54 14.37
N ILE A 581 0.51 -7.34 14.66
CA ILE A 581 -0.22 -7.01 15.89
C ILE A 581 -1.64 -6.58 15.50
N VAL A 582 -2.64 -7.31 15.96
CA VAL A 582 -4.05 -7.06 15.63
C VAL A 582 -4.74 -6.38 16.81
N PHE A 583 -5.41 -5.25 16.57
CA PHE A 583 -6.26 -4.60 17.58
C PHE A 583 -7.73 -4.81 17.21
N ALA A 584 -8.52 -5.40 18.10
CA ALA A 584 -9.93 -5.67 17.83
C ALA A 584 -10.78 -5.77 19.11
N ASP A 585 -12.05 -5.36 19.05
CA ASP A 585 -13.04 -5.67 20.09
C ASP A 585 -13.57 -7.10 19.86
N ARG A 586 -12.93 -8.09 20.48
CA ARG A 586 -13.24 -9.50 20.25
C ARG A 586 -14.66 -9.85 20.66
N ASN A 587 -15.13 -9.37 21.81
CA ASN A 587 -16.48 -9.64 22.31
C ASN A 587 -17.54 -9.11 21.35
N PHE A 588 -17.37 -7.89 20.83
CA PHE A 588 -18.27 -7.35 19.83
C PHE A 588 -18.29 -8.22 18.57
N LEU A 589 -17.12 -8.51 17.99
CA LEU A 589 -17.00 -9.28 16.76
C LEU A 589 -17.58 -10.70 16.93
N ARG A 590 -17.22 -11.42 17.99
CA ARG A 590 -17.73 -12.77 18.27
C ARG A 590 -19.24 -12.81 18.50
N SER A 591 -19.81 -11.76 19.09
CA SER A 591 -21.26 -11.67 19.32
C SER A 591 -22.08 -11.35 18.06
N ARG A 592 -21.44 -10.92 16.96
CA ARG A 592 -22.11 -10.40 15.76
C ARG A 592 -21.72 -11.10 14.45
N LEU A 593 -20.56 -11.75 14.41
CA LEU A 593 -20.07 -12.50 13.26
C LEU A 593 -20.40 -13.98 13.41
N THR A 594 -20.56 -14.65 12.27
CA THR A 594 -20.72 -16.11 12.21
C THR A 594 -19.35 -16.80 12.23
N ASP A 595 -19.33 -18.10 12.52
CA ASP A 595 -18.11 -18.91 12.51
C ASP A 595 -17.47 -19.02 11.12
N THR A 596 -18.23 -18.75 10.05
CA THR A 596 -17.74 -18.68 8.67
C THR A 596 -17.00 -17.37 8.37
N SER A 597 -17.01 -16.38 9.27
CA SER A 597 -16.34 -15.10 9.07
C SER A 597 -14.82 -15.27 9.02
N ILE A 598 -14.20 -14.66 8.01
CA ILE A 598 -12.75 -14.70 7.88
C ILE A 598 -12.05 -13.90 8.98
N VAL A 599 -12.66 -12.81 9.47
CA VAL A 599 -12.10 -11.98 10.55
C VAL A 599 -12.11 -12.76 11.87
N LEU A 600 -13.24 -13.40 12.21
CA LEU A 600 -13.31 -14.19 13.43
C LEU A 600 -12.34 -15.37 13.37
N THR A 601 -12.30 -16.10 12.24
CA THR A 601 -11.34 -17.19 12.03
C THR A 601 -9.89 -16.72 12.16
N PHE A 602 -9.56 -15.57 11.57
CA PHE A 602 -8.23 -14.96 11.65
C PHE A 602 -7.83 -14.62 13.10
N ILE A 603 -8.72 -13.97 13.85
CA ILE A 603 -8.52 -13.63 15.26
C ILE A 603 -8.31 -14.88 16.11
N GLU A 604 -9.18 -15.88 15.99
CA GLU A 604 -9.07 -17.12 16.80
C GLU A 604 -7.82 -17.93 16.44
N ARG A 605 -7.37 -17.91 15.17
CA ARG A 605 -6.10 -18.53 14.79
C ARG A 605 -4.88 -17.81 15.37
N ILE A 606 -4.90 -16.47 15.44
CA ILE A 606 -3.84 -15.72 16.13
C ILE A 606 -3.79 -16.08 17.62
N ILE A 607 -4.95 -16.18 18.29
CA ILE A 607 -5.01 -16.62 19.69
C ILE A 607 -4.42 -18.02 19.86
N ALA A 608 -4.77 -18.95 18.97
CA ALA A 608 -4.33 -20.34 19.05
C ALA A 608 -2.82 -20.52 18.78
N LEU A 609 -2.22 -19.68 17.92
CA LEU A 609 -0.84 -19.84 17.45
C LEU A 609 0.14 -18.83 18.04
N GLY A 610 -0.34 -17.73 18.62
CA GLY A 610 0.47 -16.61 19.08
C GLY A 610 0.03 -16.07 20.42
N THR A 611 0.22 -14.77 20.60
CA THR A 611 -0.04 -14.08 21.87
C THR A 611 -1.40 -13.43 21.85
N TYR A 612 -2.18 -13.67 22.90
CA TYR A 612 -3.43 -12.98 23.17
C TYR A 612 -3.27 -12.08 24.40
N MET A 613 -3.47 -10.79 24.20
CA MET A 613 -3.38 -9.76 25.22
C MET A 613 -4.74 -9.10 25.37
N ARG A 614 -5.32 -9.15 26.56
CA ARG A 614 -6.48 -8.35 26.91
C ARG A 614 -6.01 -6.98 27.38
N ALA A 615 -6.84 -5.96 27.18
CA ALA A 615 -6.48 -4.62 27.59
C ALA A 615 -6.59 -4.38 29.11
N ASP A 616 -7.12 -5.34 29.88
CA ASP A 616 -6.86 -5.46 31.33
C ASP A 616 -5.42 -5.97 31.64
N GLY A 617 -4.60 -6.14 30.61
CA GLY A 617 -3.22 -6.60 30.69
C GLY A 617 -3.05 -8.12 30.71
N THR A 618 -4.11 -8.92 30.71
CA THR A 618 -4.00 -10.40 30.72
C THR A 618 -3.30 -10.88 29.45
N VAL A 619 -2.17 -11.58 29.59
CA VAL A 619 -1.41 -12.15 28.46
C VAL A 619 -1.48 -13.67 28.51
N THR A 620 -1.81 -14.30 27.38
CA THR A 620 -1.79 -15.76 27.18
C THR A 620 -1.08 -16.09 25.86
N GLN A 621 -0.47 -17.27 25.76
CA GLN A 621 0.32 -17.69 24.59
C GLN A 621 -0.12 -19.10 24.14
N GLY A 622 -0.69 -19.21 22.94
CA GLY A 622 -1.19 -20.45 22.37
C GLY A 622 -2.32 -21.14 23.17
N SER A 623 -2.50 -22.46 22.97
CA SER A 623 -3.49 -23.29 23.69
C SER A 623 -3.16 -23.55 25.16
N ARG A 624 -2.03 -23.03 25.66
CA ARG A 624 -1.68 -23.08 27.09
C ARG A 624 -2.39 -21.95 27.83
N THR A 625 -3.61 -22.24 28.26
CA THR A 625 -4.24 -21.50 29.35
C THR A 625 -3.39 -21.76 30.60
N TYR A 626 -2.74 -20.74 31.16
CA TYR A 626 -2.30 -20.81 32.56
C TYR A 626 -3.56 -20.69 33.43
N THR A 627 -4.30 -21.79 33.53
CA THR A 627 -5.38 -21.96 34.51
C THR A 627 -4.78 -22.70 35.70
N ALA A 628 -4.60 -21.97 36.80
CA ALA A 628 -4.18 -22.54 38.06
C ALA A 628 -5.23 -23.55 38.56
N ALA A 629 -4.84 -24.82 38.65
CA ALA A 629 -5.42 -25.75 39.59
C ALA A 629 -4.43 -25.93 40.75
N ALA A 630 -4.91 -25.57 41.95
CA ALA A 630 -4.53 -26.05 43.27
C ALA A 630 -3.19 -25.60 43.93
N SER A 631 -3.39 -25.10 45.16
CA SER A 631 -2.66 -25.35 46.43
C SER A 631 -1.28 -24.72 46.73
N VAL A 632 -1.29 -23.85 47.77
CA VAL A 632 -0.40 -23.71 48.99
C VAL A 632 1.14 -23.81 48.77
N GLU A 633 2.06 -22.95 49.23
CA GLU A 633 2.40 -22.50 50.60
C GLU A 633 3.34 -21.27 50.59
N THR A 634 3.32 -20.53 51.69
CA THR A 634 4.13 -19.34 52.03
C THR A 634 5.59 -19.66 52.36
N VAL A 635 6.58 -18.92 51.80
CA VAL A 635 7.96 -18.86 52.33
C VAL A 635 8.58 -17.46 52.19
N ASP A 636 9.38 -17.08 53.19
CA ASP A 636 10.01 -15.79 53.53
C ASP A 636 11.10 -15.24 52.59
N LYS A 637 11.34 -13.92 52.69
CA LYS A 637 12.33 -13.10 51.94
C LYS A 637 13.69 -12.95 52.66
N PRO A 638 14.77 -12.66 51.89
CA PRO A 638 15.75 -11.64 52.30
C PRO A 638 16.12 -10.60 51.20
N GLN A 639 16.60 -9.43 51.64
CA GLN A 639 16.95 -8.24 50.82
C GLN A 639 18.43 -8.22 50.33
N PRO A 640 18.77 -7.45 49.27
CA PRO A 640 20.15 -6.99 49.04
C PRO A 640 20.36 -5.46 49.04
N ARG A 641 21.63 -5.06 49.27
CA ARG A 641 22.23 -3.72 49.44
C ARG A 641 22.92 -3.16 48.17
N SER A 642 22.98 -1.80 48.12
CA SER A 642 23.97 -0.82 47.58
C SER A 642 24.27 -0.58 46.08
N GLU A 643 23.80 0.61 45.63
CA GLU A 643 24.38 1.76 44.87
C GLU A 643 25.24 1.68 43.57
N PRO A 644 24.93 2.52 42.55
CA PRO A 644 25.80 2.86 41.41
C PRO A 644 26.30 4.33 41.39
N ASN A 645 27.41 4.60 40.67
CA ASN A 645 27.94 5.96 40.40
C ASN A 645 27.92 6.32 38.88
N THR A 646 28.14 7.59 38.57
CA THR A 646 27.53 8.33 37.45
C THR A 646 28.50 9.26 36.69
N ALA A 647 28.29 9.53 35.38
CA ALA A 647 28.39 10.86 34.69
C ALA A 647 28.24 10.78 33.14
N LYS A 648 27.81 11.79 32.33
CA LYS A 648 26.97 13.02 32.44
C LYS A 648 26.86 13.69 31.04
N ALA A 649 25.64 14.01 30.58
CA ALA A 649 25.25 15.27 29.90
C ALA A 649 23.73 15.47 30.16
N ARG A 650 23.28 16.72 30.44
CA ARG A 650 21.95 17.01 31.00
C ARG A 650 21.19 18.12 30.22
N GLU A 651 19.87 17.99 30.09
CA GLU A 651 18.93 18.96 29.48
C GLU A 651 18.05 19.65 30.55
N GLN A 652 17.71 20.94 30.42
CA GLN A 652 16.86 21.65 31.39
C GLN A 652 15.39 21.77 30.94
N LEU A 653 14.45 21.43 31.82
CA LEU A 653 12.99 21.52 31.60
C LEU A 653 12.31 22.32 32.72
N SER A 654 11.31 23.13 32.40
CA SER A 654 10.55 23.96 33.35
C SER A 654 9.07 23.55 33.50
N CYS A 655 8.56 23.61 34.73
CA CYS A 655 7.18 23.27 35.07
C CYS A 655 6.22 24.35 34.59
N ARG A 656 5.17 23.98 33.84
CA ARG A 656 4.18 24.93 33.32
C ARG A 656 3.21 25.49 34.37
N LYS A 657 3.11 24.86 35.55
CA LYS A 657 2.21 25.30 36.63
C LYS A 657 2.88 26.25 37.63
N CYS A 658 4.15 26.04 37.96
CA CYS A 658 4.88 26.84 38.95
C CYS A 658 6.23 27.39 38.47
N GLY A 659 6.61 27.16 37.20
CA GLY A 659 7.83 27.71 36.60
C GLY A 659 9.14 27.02 36.98
N SER A 660 9.13 26.09 37.94
CA SER A 660 10.35 25.46 38.47
C SER A 660 11.09 24.64 37.42
N ALA A 661 12.40 24.85 37.28
CA ALA A 661 13.24 24.12 36.32
C ALA A 661 14.00 22.95 36.96
N THR A 662 14.19 21.85 36.21
CA THR A 662 15.00 20.69 36.60
C THR A 662 15.91 20.27 35.44
N THR A 663 17.00 19.55 35.73
CA THR A 663 17.99 19.12 34.74
C THR A 663 18.01 17.60 34.63
N VAL A 664 17.64 17.03 33.48
CA VAL A 664 17.50 15.57 33.26
C VAL A 664 18.71 15.03 32.49
N LYS A 665 19.21 13.82 32.80
CA LYS A 665 20.25 13.14 31.99
C LYS A 665 19.60 12.34 30.84
N SER A 666 20.24 12.26 29.67
CA SER A 666 19.72 11.44 28.56
C SER A 666 19.71 9.94 28.90
N GLY A 667 18.59 9.26 28.64
CA GLY A 667 18.46 7.80 28.68
C GLY A 667 17.47 7.24 29.70
N TYR A 668 17.04 8.02 30.70
CA TYR A 668 16.13 7.55 31.74
C TYR A 668 15.15 8.64 32.16
N SER A 669 13.86 8.47 31.86
CA SER A 669 12.75 8.68 32.81
C SER A 669 11.39 8.55 32.11
N PHE A 670 10.69 7.45 32.36
CA PHE A 670 9.24 7.51 32.52
C PHE A 670 9.02 7.97 33.96
N TYR A 671 8.20 9.01 34.18
CA TYR A 671 8.00 9.82 35.40
C TYR A 671 8.81 11.13 35.51
N LEU A 672 8.07 12.25 35.52
CA LEU A 672 8.53 13.56 35.99
C LEU A 672 7.65 13.98 37.18
N LYS A 673 8.28 14.13 38.35
CA LYS A 673 7.68 14.78 39.53
C LYS A 673 8.17 16.22 39.57
N CYS A 674 7.27 17.18 39.78
CA CYS A 674 7.67 18.57 39.94
C CYS A 674 8.55 18.72 41.20
N ASN A 675 9.71 19.39 41.07
CA ASN A 675 10.65 19.58 42.19
C ASN A 675 10.17 20.62 43.23
N ASP A 676 9.16 21.43 42.90
CA ASP A 676 8.53 22.29 43.88
C ASP A 676 7.62 21.45 44.78
N ARG A 677 8.03 21.31 46.05
CA ARG A 677 7.34 20.52 47.08
C ARG A 677 5.89 21.00 47.33
N ARG A 678 5.52 22.20 46.85
CA ARG A 678 4.16 22.78 46.94
C ARG A 678 3.27 22.46 45.73
N CYS A 679 3.83 21.95 44.62
CA CYS A 679 3.11 21.80 43.35
C CYS A 679 2.36 20.46 43.21
N GLY A 680 2.88 19.38 43.83
CA GLY A 680 2.21 18.09 43.98
C GLY A 680 1.89 17.31 42.69
N SER A 681 2.16 17.84 41.49
CA SER A 681 1.82 17.19 40.23
C SER A 681 2.83 16.11 39.81
N ASN A 682 2.36 14.86 39.81
CA ASN A 682 2.90 13.76 39.02
C ASN A 682 2.17 13.71 37.67
N ARG A 683 2.82 13.30 36.58
CA ARG A 683 2.08 12.79 35.42
C ARG A 683 1.56 11.39 35.77
N THR A 684 0.26 11.16 35.60
CA THR A 684 -0.40 9.87 35.78
C THR A 684 -0.10 8.92 34.63
N MET A 685 0.05 7.63 34.93
CA MET A 685 0.14 6.58 33.91
C MET A 685 -1.27 6.23 33.45
N ARG A 686 -1.54 6.32 32.15
CA ARG A 686 -2.87 6.02 31.57
C ARG A 686 -2.91 4.56 31.07
N ASP A 687 -4.11 4.05 30.79
CA ASP A 687 -4.30 2.71 30.22
C ASP A 687 -3.45 2.49 28.96
N GLU A 688 -3.28 3.53 28.14
CA GLU A 688 -2.47 3.49 26.92
C GLU A 688 -0.98 3.28 27.21
N ASP A 689 -0.48 3.95 28.25
CA ASP A 689 0.92 3.86 28.68
C ASP A 689 1.20 2.48 29.29
N LEU A 690 0.22 1.90 30.01
CA LEU A 690 0.28 0.53 30.53
C LEU A 690 0.25 -0.51 29.42
N LEU A 691 -0.66 -0.36 28.46
CA LEU A 691 -0.77 -1.28 27.33
C LEU A 691 0.53 -1.30 26.51
N ALA A 692 1.09 -0.12 26.24
CA ALA A 692 2.37 0.00 25.54
C ALA A 692 3.52 -0.67 26.32
N LEU A 693 3.56 -0.50 27.65
CA LEU A 693 4.53 -1.19 28.51
C LEU A 693 4.37 -2.72 28.44
N LEU A 694 3.15 -3.24 28.58
CA LEU A 694 2.89 -4.68 28.56
C LEU A 694 3.19 -5.31 27.20
N LEU A 695 2.93 -4.59 26.11
CA LEU A 695 3.20 -5.03 24.74
C LEU A 695 4.70 -5.06 24.42
N ILE A 696 5.45 -4.07 24.89
CA ILE A 696 6.82 -3.81 24.43
C ILE A 696 7.86 -4.25 25.43
N LYS A 697 7.59 -4.19 26.73
CA LYS A 697 8.54 -4.66 27.75
C LYS A 697 8.22 -6.06 28.23
N SER A 698 7.01 -6.54 27.97
CA SER A 698 6.64 -7.92 28.22
C SER A 698 6.99 -8.41 29.62
N PRO A 699 6.84 -7.56 30.65
CA PRO A 699 7.50 -7.78 31.92
C PRO A 699 7.08 -9.13 32.51
N GLN A 700 8.06 -9.91 32.94
CA GLN A 700 7.84 -11.23 33.52
C GLN A 700 7.75 -11.12 35.04
N CYS A 701 6.94 -11.99 35.63
CA CYS A 701 6.86 -12.11 37.07
C CYS A 701 8.24 -12.50 37.61
N PRO A 702 8.83 -11.73 38.54
CA PRO A 702 10.15 -12.02 39.07
C PRO A 702 10.23 -13.35 39.83
N ASP A 703 9.08 -13.91 40.25
CA ASP A 703 9.06 -15.19 40.98
C ASP A 703 8.93 -16.41 40.05
N CYS A 704 8.09 -16.34 39.01
CA CYS A 704 7.72 -17.51 38.20
C CYS A 704 7.93 -17.34 36.68
N GLY A 705 8.48 -16.21 36.24
CA GLY A 705 8.73 -15.92 34.82
C GLY A 705 7.48 -15.73 33.96
N SER A 706 6.28 -15.96 34.51
CA SER A 706 5.03 -15.83 33.76
C SER A 706 4.71 -14.36 33.46
N PRO A 707 3.97 -14.06 32.37
CA PRO A 707 3.60 -12.70 32.02
C PRO A 707 2.86 -11.99 33.17
N ILE A 708 2.99 -10.68 33.24
CA ILE A 708 2.20 -9.87 34.18
C ILE A 708 1.08 -9.13 33.44
N TRP A 709 -0.04 -8.97 34.13
CA TRP A 709 -1.15 -8.11 33.73
C TRP A 709 -1.25 -6.91 34.65
N GLY A 710 -2.07 -5.93 34.29
CA GLY A 710 -2.34 -4.84 35.20
C GLY A 710 -3.45 -3.93 34.77
N GLU A 711 -4.00 -3.24 35.74
CA GLU A 711 -5.08 -2.28 35.58
C GLU A 711 -4.70 -0.95 36.22
N ILE A 712 -5.17 0.17 35.65
CA ILE A 712 -4.97 1.48 36.27
C ILE A 712 -5.93 1.63 37.44
N VAL A 713 -5.39 1.62 38.65
CA VAL A 713 -6.14 1.91 39.88
C VAL A 713 -5.69 3.27 40.41
N GLY A 714 -6.51 4.30 40.18
CA GLY A 714 -6.18 5.67 40.55
C GLY A 714 -5.10 6.29 39.65
N GLN A 715 -3.93 6.61 40.21
CA GLN A 715 -2.84 7.29 39.49
C GLN A 715 -1.75 6.35 38.94
N TRP A 716 -1.81 5.06 39.29
CA TRP A 716 -0.76 4.07 39.03
C TRP A 716 -1.35 2.70 38.67
N PRO A 717 -0.65 1.90 37.85
CA PRO A 717 -1.06 0.53 37.57
C PRO A 717 -0.89 -0.37 38.80
N GLU A 718 -1.89 -1.17 39.10
CA GLU A 718 -1.69 -2.38 39.88
C GLU A 718 -1.31 -3.49 38.91
N LEU A 719 -0.14 -4.10 39.12
CA LEU A 719 0.35 -5.19 38.28
C LEU A 719 0.17 -6.51 39.04
N TYR A 720 -0.15 -7.57 38.32
CA TYR A 720 -0.46 -8.89 38.85
C TYR A 720 0.20 -9.96 37.98
N CYS A 721 0.75 -11.01 38.59
CA CYS A 721 1.21 -12.15 37.83
C CYS A 721 0.03 -12.93 37.25
N THR A 722 0.10 -13.31 35.96
CA THR A 722 -0.96 -14.11 35.31
C THR A 722 -1.04 -15.55 35.82
N ASN A 723 0.05 -16.10 36.37
CA ASN A 723 0.11 -17.48 36.84
C ASN A 723 -0.06 -17.60 38.37
N CYS A 724 0.80 -16.92 39.16
CA CYS A 724 0.72 -17.02 40.61
C CYS A 724 -0.28 -16.04 41.26
N HIS A 725 -0.96 -15.21 40.46
CA HIS A 725 -1.95 -14.20 40.88
C HIS A 725 -1.45 -13.18 41.93
N ARG A 726 -0.16 -13.19 42.26
CA ARG A 726 0.46 -12.25 43.19
C ARG A 726 0.38 -10.85 42.61
N ARG A 727 -0.18 -9.93 43.40
CA ARG A 727 -0.05 -8.49 43.18
C ARG A 727 1.41 -8.09 43.35
N LEU A 728 2.00 -7.50 42.32
CA LEU A 728 3.37 -7.02 42.35
C LEU A 728 3.47 -5.84 43.33
N SER A 729 4.42 -5.94 44.25
CA SER A 729 4.66 -4.90 45.24
C SER A 729 5.17 -3.63 44.55
N ARG A 730 5.15 -2.50 45.27
CA ARG A 730 5.75 -1.26 44.77
C ARG A 730 7.22 -1.46 44.33
N ARG A 731 7.98 -2.26 45.08
CA ARG A 731 9.37 -2.59 44.73
C ARG A 731 9.48 -3.43 43.46
N ASP A 732 8.59 -4.41 43.28
CA ASP A 732 8.56 -5.26 42.08
C ASP A 732 8.17 -4.42 40.85
N ARG A 733 7.20 -3.51 41.00
CA ARG A 733 6.82 -2.53 39.98
C ARG A 733 7.95 -1.56 39.65
N ASP A 734 8.60 -1.00 40.67
CA ASP A 734 9.75 -0.11 40.49
C ASP A 734 10.91 -0.85 39.78
N MET A 735 11.17 -2.12 40.11
CA MET A 735 12.16 -2.95 39.40
C MET A 735 11.78 -3.22 37.94
N LEU A 736 10.52 -3.51 37.64
CA LEU A 736 10.08 -3.78 36.27
C LEU A 736 9.97 -2.52 35.41
N LEU A 737 9.66 -1.38 36.03
CA LEU A 737 9.53 -0.06 35.38
C LEU A 737 10.86 0.70 35.28
N LEU A 738 11.83 0.44 36.16
CA LEU A 738 13.16 1.07 36.18
C LEU A 738 14.29 0.14 35.70
N GLY A 739 14.05 -1.18 35.65
CA GLY A 739 15.09 -2.21 35.55
C GLY A 739 15.05 -3.09 34.31
N SER A 740 14.28 -2.77 33.26
CA SER A 740 14.49 -3.40 31.95
C SER A 740 15.73 -2.80 31.27
N TYR A 741 16.90 -3.24 31.75
CA TYR A 741 18.16 -3.22 31.02
C TYR A 741 18.14 -4.29 29.93
#